data_AF-A0A2M8AGK6-F1
#
_entry.id   AF-A0A2M8AGK6-F1
#
_cell.length_a   1.000
_cell.length_b   1.000
_cell.length_c   1.000
_cell.angle_alpha   90.00
_cell.angle_beta   90.00
_cell.angle_gamma   90.00
#
_symmetry.space_group_name_H-M   'P 1'
#
loop_
_entity.id
_entity.type
_entity.pdbx_description
1 polymer ?
#
loop_
_entity_poly.entity_id
_entity_poly.type
_entity_poly.pdbx_seq_one_letter_code
_entity_poly.pdbx_strand_id
1 'polypeptide(L)'
;MEKKAIYLALFLCALPFVLFAQEEESCSIPNGGFELWKGDTPVNWGSTNVTQNSPNMPGDFKSIFKSTDSKSGNYSIHLKNPSTVDYLNKNAEYVKAMSQYPQYKKMAEEMMKKQSMSASVFWCQGDCNNAMISNPKAILDNIQIPVKERPKALCGYYKTNLKNGDKLWINPFLIAEDGTGGGPAPDEKNAVITSNTKEWTAFKIPLHIPEIANDKEKKVTAAGVQFYIVGKSFPNVPPYTTNGMQLAMSIPGTENSEVWLDDICFCDAPEMEIFNAEAVDGKKINQALMLEMGAQTFVNIDNDDEGETFDYDPKTQISKTNLTKIDNDLVKLRIKVPYAGEPNPPEEIAFEITKGAKNVLFWKDNKKTEKFDPALPLMISTDFEKIGNFWIKEIWVEGIEAHTEQRGSVFKMYPKNDPENFQEAALTIIGIEKMEWEGRNNSINHNNKLDYDVNFRNPSDAVQTPSGNIKCDCDVITESSSYLRPTGVRVFPGKRIKSKGRAEDTPRNKVTLNVTLSVKPIYPIKVYFKSFDVDDPTLDASSIESMDNESQPEDNLGFLEKNDKKLKSGYLEGQDQDGILKVDFIESTEQLNFEVSLQPGDNFRVVGAFEKDFLKTLENDDTKLNKNASEVKRNNDKQRIVDPNVLEKNPDEAENAEIRLAENFASKPLTVWRFMYAEVDKMGPIGKDVMLSKIVSYELNSPKPGQTKIFIADNIIKKLETDGVTKATMGPTHTHVGIKDAFKEGEFKVLGQNFKILENSANEAGYIFSGAADNVVIDGLLTGIDGYEGKVCGLKFDDETKWGFKAGDAMPDLNPDICVLERIFRPTYVVLDFDAMNTDAINPNKETQFIRNTNADDFAAIKSNYSFDNKNLAEDPEFWCFYINTCFAGATAEDGDPDDGNIAGSWENAITGIADDEKLGINIFMEGLLEFNKLKWTNRDKYLCTRAGIGSGKGDVIAHEIAHLFGAVHEIDQAIMNITANHFSELTISRIRKGKHP
;
A
#
# COMPACT_ATOMS: atom_id res chain seq x y z
N MET A 1 41.84 79.13 -20.54
CA MET A 1 41.03 77.98 -20.10
C MET A 1 41.03 76.94 -21.24
N GLU A 2 42.22 76.52 -21.66
CA GLU A 2 42.47 76.15 -23.07
C GLU A 2 43.52 75.02 -23.22
N LYS A 3 43.56 74.07 -22.27
CA LYS A 3 44.48 72.90 -22.34
C LYS A 3 43.85 71.54 -22.03
N LYS A 4 42.52 71.45 -21.84
CA LYS A 4 41.84 70.17 -21.55
C LYS A 4 40.99 69.59 -22.69
N ALA A 5 40.77 70.32 -23.78
CA ALA A 5 39.96 69.84 -24.90
C ALA A 5 40.74 69.04 -25.96
N ILE A 6 42.08 69.18 -26.04
CA ILE A 6 42.89 68.54 -27.09
C ILE A 6 43.30 67.10 -26.73
N TYR A 7 43.34 66.74 -25.45
CA TYR A 7 43.67 65.37 -25.03
C TYR A 7 42.50 64.39 -25.15
N LEU A 8 41.25 64.86 -25.15
CA LEU A 8 40.08 63.98 -25.30
C LEU A 8 39.80 63.63 -26.78
N ALA A 9 40.11 64.54 -27.71
CA ALA A 9 39.93 64.30 -29.14
C ALA A 9 41.02 63.40 -29.76
N LEU A 10 42.24 63.39 -29.20
CA LEU A 10 43.33 62.50 -29.66
C LEU A 10 43.22 61.07 -29.10
N PHE A 11 42.49 60.86 -28.00
CA PHE A 11 42.26 59.51 -27.45
C PHE A 11 41.07 58.79 -28.12
N LEU A 12 40.15 59.54 -28.74
CA LEU A 12 38.96 58.99 -29.41
C LEU A 12 39.17 58.65 -30.91
N CYS A 13 40.29 59.05 -31.52
CA CYS A 13 40.55 58.83 -32.95
C CYS A 13 41.63 57.77 -33.25
N ALA A 14 42.27 57.16 -32.24
CA ALA A 14 43.33 56.15 -32.42
C ALA A 14 42.93 54.72 -32.01
N LEU A 15 41.65 54.49 -31.70
CA LEU A 15 41.12 53.20 -31.21
C LEU A 15 40.12 52.46 -32.12
N PRO A 16 40.09 52.60 -33.47
CA PRO A 16 39.34 51.66 -34.32
C PRO A 16 40.20 50.64 -35.10
N PHE A 17 41.52 50.50 -34.85
CA PHE A 17 42.35 49.59 -35.67
C PHE A 17 43.17 48.51 -34.93
N VAL A 18 42.97 48.31 -33.61
CA VAL A 18 43.67 47.25 -32.85
C VAL A 18 42.71 46.33 -32.05
N LEU A 19 41.39 46.46 -32.21
CA LEU A 19 40.39 45.62 -31.50
C LEU A 19 39.68 44.57 -32.37
N PHE A 20 40.24 44.24 -33.55
CA PHE A 20 39.77 43.13 -34.39
C PHE A 20 40.86 42.07 -34.62
N ALA A 21 41.60 41.73 -33.56
CA ALA A 21 42.25 40.42 -33.48
C ALA A 21 41.38 39.60 -32.53
N GLN A 22 40.53 38.77 -33.14
CA GLN A 22 39.60 37.87 -32.46
C GLN A 22 40.35 37.05 -31.40
N GLU A 23 39.82 37.03 -30.17
CA GLU A 23 40.06 35.93 -29.23
C GLU A 23 39.42 34.66 -29.82
N GLU A 24 40.06 34.08 -30.84
CA GLU A 24 39.87 32.67 -31.24
C GLU A 24 40.59 31.80 -30.20
N GLU A 25 40.11 31.80 -28.95
CA GLU A 25 40.70 30.99 -27.87
C GLU A 25 39.80 29.80 -27.43
N SER A 26 38.86 29.35 -28.26
CA SER A 26 38.05 28.17 -27.92
C SER A 26 38.63 26.84 -28.40
N CYS A 27 39.63 26.85 -29.29
CA CYS A 27 40.29 25.63 -29.76
C CYS A 27 41.75 25.55 -29.34
N SER A 28 42.10 24.50 -28.59
CA SER A 28 43.49 24.24 -28.19
C SER A 28 44.43 23.98 -29.38
N ILE A 29 43.89 23.74 -30.57
CA ILE A 29 44.63 23.57 -31.83
C ILE A 29 43.88 24.29 -32.97
N PRO A 30 44.16 25.57 -33.27
CA PRO A 30 43.48 26.31 -34.33
C PRO A 30 43.59 25.60 -35.70
N ASN A 31 42.45 25.25 -36.31
CA ASN A 31 42.32 24.38 -37.49
C ASN A 31 43.15 23.07 -37.41
N GLY A 32 43.26 22.45 -36.23
CA GLY A 32 44.14 21.29 -36.02
C GLY A 32 45.63 21.58 -36.24
N GLY A 33 46.04 22.84 -36.41
CA GLY A 33 47.40 23.23 -36.79
C GLY A 33 47.72 22.98 -38.27
N PHE A 34 46.71 22.67 -39.09
CA PHE A 34 46.88 22.31 -40.50
C PHE A 34 47.21 23.50 -41.41
N GLU A 35 47.20 24.73 -40.89
CA GLU A 35 47.68 25.90 -41.65
C GLU A 35 49.21 25.98 -41.71
N LEU A 36 49.91 25.30 -40.80
CA LEU A 36 51.36 25.42 -40.64
C LEU A 36 52.09 24.28 -41.38
N TRP A 37 52.80 24.64 -42.46
CA TRP A 37 53.59 23.70 -43.26
C TRP A 37 55.02 24.20 -43.48
N LYS A 38 56.00 23.29 -43.38
CA LYS A 38 57.39 23.53 -43.79
C LYS A 38 57.63 22.79 -45.10
N GLY A 39 57.42 23.48 -46.23
CA GLY A 39 57.36 22.84 -47.54
C GLY A 39 56.11 21.96 -47.65
N ASP A 40 56.29 20.68 -47.98
CA ASP A 40 55.21 19.69 -48.09
C ASP A 40 54.97 18.90 -46.79
N THR A 41 55.59 19.31 -45.68
CA THR A 41 55.47 18.61 -44.40
C THR A 41 54.68 19.46 -43.41
N PRO A 42 53.62 18.92 -42.79
CA PRO A 42 52.87 19.67 -41.79
C PRO A 42 53.74 19.86 -40.54
N VAL A 43 53.66 21.03 -39.92
CA VAL A 43 54.35 21.34 -38.66
C VAL A 43 53.57 20.69 -37.52
N ASN A 44 54.26 20.07 -36.55
CA ASN A 44 53.66 19.37 -35.40
C ASN A 44 52.82 18.12 -35.74
N TRP A 45 52.93 17.60 -36.96
CA TRP A 45 52.27 16.36 -37.34
C TRP A 45 53.29 15.41 -37.97
N GLY A 46 53.31 14.17 -37.48
CA GLY A 46 54.17 13.09 -37.98
C GLY A 46 53.38 12.01 -38.67
N SER A 47 54.03 11.28 -39.59
CA SER A 47 53.51 10.04 -40.16
C SER A 47 54.18 8.85 -39.48
N THR A 48 53.44 7.75 -39.23
CA THR A 48 54.10 6.49 -38.85
C THR A 48 54.84 5.85 -40.03
N ASN A 49 54.67 6.38 -41.24
CA ASN A 49 55.43 5.98 -42.41
C ASN A 49 56.80 6.69 -42.40
N VAL A 50 57.75 6.12 -41.64
CA VAL A 50 59.12 6.63 -41.35
C VAL A 50 59.97 6.88 -42.61
N THR A 51 59.44 6.58 -43.78
CA THR A 51 60.11 6.70 -45.08
C THR A 51 60.20 8.13 -45.61
N GLN A 52 59.51 9.11 -45.00
CA GLN A 52 59.49 10.50 -45.48
C GLN A 52 60.88 11.18 -45.54
N ASN A 53 61.87 10.74 -44.76
CA ASN A 53 63.21 11.34 -44.69
C ASN A 53 64.37 10.37 -44.99
N SER A 54 64.11 9.15 -45.47
CA SER A 54 65.21 8.23 -45.85
C SER A 54 65.76 8.62 -47.22
N PRO A 55 67.04 9.02 -47.36
CA PRO A 55 67.63 9.41 -48.64
C PRO A 55 67.71 8.26 -49.67
N ASN A 56 67.48 7.02 -49.23
CA ASN A 56 67.60 5.81 -50.06
C ASN A 56 66.24 5.17 -50.43
N MET A 57 65.10 5.74 -50.01
CA MET A 57 63.78 5.29 -50.49
C MET A 57 63.16 6.33 -51.42
N PRO A 58 62.54 5.93 -52.55
CA PRO A 58 61.93 6.89 -53.48
C PRO A 58 60.77 7.66 -52.84
N GLY A 59 60.72 8.97 -53.09
CA GLY A 59 59.77 9.91 -52.46
C GLY A 59 58.27 9.69 -52.76
N ASP A 60 57.92 8.58 -53.42
CA ASP A 60 56.55 8.22 -53.83
C ASP A 60 55.74 7.47 -52.75
N PHE A 61 56.33 7.15 -51.59
CA PHE A 61 55.64 6.53 -50.44
C PHE A 61 55.06 7.55 -49.44
N LYS A 62 54.97 8.83 -49.81
CA LYS A 62 54.29 9.84 -49.00
C LYS A 62 52.83 9.43 -48.77
N SER A 63 52.39 9.49 -47.52
CA SER A 63 51.01 9.17 -47.11
C SER A 63 50.23 10.39 -46.61
N ILE A 64 50.89 11.55 -46.50
CA ILE A 64 50.33 12.81 -46.02
C ILE A 64 50.61 13.87 -47.08
N PHE A 65 49.57 14.59 -47.46
CA PHE A 65 49.60 15.62 -48.49
C PHE A 65 48.91 16.88 -47.99
N LYS A 66 49.43 18.03 -48.42
CA LYS A 66 48.78 19.32 -48.25
C LYS A 66 47.63 19.44 -49.24
N SER A 67 46.43 19.74 -48.78
CA SER A 67 45.25 19.93 -49.62
C SER A 67 44.73 21.36 -49.52
N THR A 68 44.34 21.95 -50.64
CA THR A 68 43.63 23.25 -50.69
C THR A 68 42.11 23.09 -50.63
N ASP A 69 41.60 21.86 -50.71
CA ASP A 69 40.23 21.55 -50.34
C ASP A 69 40.19 21.51 -48.81
N SER A 70 39.71 22.58 -48.18
CA SER A 70 39.58 22.74 -46.72
C SER A 70 38.14 23.11 -46.34
N LYS A 71 37.74 22.78 -45.12
CA LYS A 71 36.48 23.18 -44.49
C LYS A 71 36.62 24.56 -43.82
N SER A 72 37.79 24.81 -43.23
CA SER A 72 38.17 26.07 -42.60
C SER A 72 39.62 26.43 -42.97
N GLY A 73 39.99 27.70 -42.86
CA GLY A 73 41.34 28.15 -43.25
C GLY A 73 41.69 27.93 -44.72
N ASN A 74 42.98 27.82 -45.04
CA ASN A 74 43.46 27.64 -46.41
C ASN A 74 43.83 26.19 -46.75
N TYR A 75 44.11 25.37 -45.72
CA TYR A 75 44.70 24.04 -45.94
C TYR A 75 44.13 22.99 -44.98
N SER A 76 43.96 21.78 -45.52
CA SER A 76 43.62 20.58 -44.76
C SER A 76 44.70 19.50 -44.92
N ILE A 77 44.61 18.43 -44.11
CA ILE A 77 45.45 17.24 -44.31
C ILE A 77 44.73 16.24 -45.21
N HIS A 78 45.42 15.76 -46.25
CA HIS A 78 45.00 14.64 -47.08
C HIS A 78 45.88 13.42 -46.79
N LEU A 79 45.27 12.39 -46.21
CA LEU A 79 45.87 11.08 -46.00
C LEU A 79 45.55 10.18 -47.19
N LYS A 80 46.56 9.47 -47.71
CA LYS A 80 46.37 8.51 -48.80
C LYS A 80 47.23 7.29 -48.61
N ASN A 81 46.61 6.10 -48.65
CA ASN A 81 47.35 4.85 -48.69
C ASN A 81 48.14 4.76 -50.00
N PRO A 82 49.47 4.54 -49.94
CA PRO A 82 50.29 4.48 -51.14
C PRO A 82 49.85 3.30 -52.02
N SER A 83 49.89 3.51 -53.34
CA SER A 83 49.58 2.49 -54.34
C SER A 83 50.87 1.84 -54.82
N THR A 84 51.07 0.57 -54.47
CA THR A 84 52.21 -0.22 -54.94
C THR A 84 52.22 -0.24 -56.46
N VAL A 85 51.04 -0.36 -57.07
CA VAL A 85 50.89 -0.40 -58.53
C VAL A 85 51.32 0.93 -59.16
N ASP A 86 50.91 2.07 -58.61
CA ASP A 86 51.29 3.39 -59.14
C ASP A 86 52.79 3.63 -58.99
N TYR A 87 53.36 3.22 -57.85
CA TYR A 87 54.79 3.32 -57.62
C TYR A 87 55.60 2.49 -58.62
N LEU A 88 55.23 1.21 -58.79
CA LEU A 88 55.90 0.32 -59.72
C LEU A 88 55.78 0.81 -61.17
N ASN A 89 54.64 1.39 -61.55
CA ASN A 89 54.42 1.89 -62.90
C ASN A 89 55.15 3.20 -63.20
N LYS A 90 55.40 4.06 -62.21
CA LYS A 90 56.15 5.32 -62.38
C LYS A 90 57.66 5.12 -62.52
N ASN A 91 58.18 3.99 -62.04
CA ASN A 91 59.61 3.75 -61.99
C ASN A 91 60.07 2.84 -63.14
N ALA A 92 60.41 3.45 -64.28
CA ALA A 92 60.68 2.76 -65.55
C ALA A 92 61.74 1.63 -65.46
N GLU A 93 62.72 1.76 -64.56
CA GLU A 93 63.73 0.72 -64.31
C GLU A 93 63.14 -0.50 -63.59
N TYR A 94 62.25 -0.29 -62.63
CA TYR A 94 61.50 -1.38 -62.00
C TYR A 94 60.54 -2.03 -62.99
N VAL A 95 59.79 -1.27 -63.79
CA VAL A 95 58.92 -1.85 -64.85
C VAL A 95 59.74 -2.76 -65.79
N LYS A 96 60.96 -2.33 -66.15
CA LYS A 96 61.87 -3.10 -66.99
C LYS A 96 62.40 -4.37 -66.29
N ALA A 97 62.81 -4.28 -65.02
CA ALA A 97 63.24 -5.45 -64.25
C ALA A 97 62.11 -6.45 -63.97
N MET A 98 60.90 -5.94 -63.68
CA MET A 98 59.70 -6.71 -63.35
C MET A 98 59.10 -7.40 -64.58
N SER A 99 59.20 -6.79 -65.77
CA SER A 99 58.80 -7.39 -67.04
C SER A 99 59.75 -8.51 -67.48
N GLN A 100 61.02 -8.44 -67.09
CA GLN A 100 61.99 -9.52 -67.30
C GLN A 100 61.82 -10.70 -66.33
N TYR A 101 61.25 -10.47 -65.14
CA TYR A 101 61.07 -11.49 -64.11
C TYR A 101 59.70 -11.39 -63.40
N PRO A 102 58.62 -11.92 -64.00
CA PRO A 102 57.25 -11.81 -63.48
C PRO A 102 57.06 -12.35 -62.05
N GLN A 103 57.86 -13.34 -61.64
CA GLN A 103 57.85 -13.89 -60.29
C GLN A 103 58.31 -12.88 -59.24
N TYR A 104 59.25 -12.00 -59.58
CA TYR A 104 59.67 -10.92 -58.68
C TYR A 104 58.65 -9.80 -58.64
N LYS A 105 57.84 -9.60 -59.69
CA LYS A 105 56.68 -8.70 -59.65
C LYS A 105 55.66 -9.15 -58.61
N LYS A 106 55.23 -10.41 -58.67
CA LYS A 106 54.29 -10.95 -57.69
C LYS A 106 54.88 -10.94 -56.27
N MET A 107 56.16 -11.29 -56.11
CA MET A 107 56.84 -11.25 -54.82
C MET A 107 57.00 -9.82 -54.29
N ALA A 108 57.33 -8.85 -55.14
CA ALA A 108 57.44 -7.44 -54.76
C ALA A 108 56.08 -6.82 -54.47
N GLU A 109 55.04 -7.14 -55.24
CA GLU A 109 53.65 -6.76 -54.93
C GLU A 109 53.20 -7.38 -53.61
N GLU A 110 53.51 -8.64 -53.32
CA GLU A 110 53.19 -9.28 -52.03
C GLU A 110 54.02 -8.71 -50.87
N MET A 111 55.31 -8.42 -51.07
CA MET A 111 56.17 -7.80 -50.06
C MET A 111 55.74 -6.37 -49.79
N MET A 112 55.48 -5.57 -50.82
CA MET A 112 55.00 -4.20 -50.68
C MET A 112 53.58 -4.17 -50.14
N LYS A 113 52.68 -5.12 -50.46
CA LYS A 113 51.36 -5.23 -49.85
C LYS A 113 51.40 -5.68 -48.38
N LYS A 114 52.44 -6.43 -47.98
CA LYS A 114 52.73 -6.77 -46.57
C LYS A 114 53.45 -5.63 -45.83
N GLN A 115 54.14 -4.75 -46.54
CA GLN A 115 54.91 -3.62 -46.01
C GLN A 115 54.20 -2.27 -46.19
N SER A 116 53.11 -2.20 -46.96
CA SER A 116 52.35 -0.99 -47.25
C SER A 116 51.64 -0.60 -45.97
N MET A 117 52.31 0.25 -45.20
CA MET A 117 51.75 0.80 -43.99
C MET A 117 50.56 1.67 -44.37
N SER A 118 49.49 1.52 -43.62
CA SER A 118 48.38 2.45 -43.62
C SER A 118 48.86 3.87 -43.43
N ALA A 119 48.30 4.78 -44.23
CA ALA A 119 48.43 6.19 -44.00
C ALA A 119 47.91 6.49 -42.60
N SER A 120 48.77 7.17 -41.85
CA SER A 120 48.47 7.63 -40.52
C SER A 120 49.05 9.02 -40.35
N VAL A 121 48.48 9.76 -39.41
CA VAL A 121 49.05 11.01 -38.95
C VAL A 121 48.79 11.14 -37.46
N PHE A 122 49.78 11.63 -36.73
CA PHE A 122 49.67 11.87 -35.30
C PHE A 122 50.25 13.22 -34.95
N TRP A 123 49.67 13.89 -33.97
CA TRP A 123 50.18 15.18 -33.52
C TRP A 123 51.43 14.96 -32.66
N CYS A 124 52.44 15.82 -32.76
CA CYS A 124 53.52 15.87 -31.77
C CYS A 124 54.12 17.28 -31.69
N GLN A 125 54.76 17.63 -30.58
CA GLN A 125 55.44 18.93 -30.47
C GLN A 125 56.77 18.92 -31.24
N GLY A 126 56.93 19.82 -32.22
CA GLY A 126 58.17 20.02 -32.96
C GLY A 126 58.29 19.19 -34.25
N ASP A 127 59.51 18.76 -34.59
CA ASP A 127 59.78 17.97 -35.80
C ASP A 127 59.56 16.48 -35.53
N CYS A 128 58.30 16.05 -35.68
CA CYS A 128 57.85 14.68 -35.41
C CYS A 128 58.58 13.62 -36.22
N ASN A 129 58.95 13.95 -37.45
CA ASN A 129 59.64 13.02 -38.32
C ASN A 129 61.09 12.77 -37.84
N ASN A 130 61.78 13.81 -37.37
CA ASN A 130 63.09 13.65 -36.75
C ASN A 130 63.02 12.95 -35.39
N ALA A 131 61.97 13.19 -34.59
CA ALA A 131 61.74 12.49 -33.32
C ALA A 131 61.51 10.99 -33.54
N MET A 132 60.73 10.60 -34.55
CA MET A 132 60.51 9.19 -34.92
C MET A 132 61.82 8.46 -35.28
N ILE A 133 62.71 9.12 -36.03
CA ILE A 133 63.94 8.49 -36.52
C ILE A 133 64.98 8.36 -35.40
N SER A 134 65.08 9.36 -34.54
CA SER A 134 66.13 9.43 -33.52
C SER A 134 65.84 8.59 -32.28
N ASN A 135 64.58 8.52 -31.83
CA ASN A 135 64.18 7.72 -30.67
C ASN A 135 62.68 7.37 -30.69
N PRO A 136 62.28 6.24 -31.33
CA PRO A 136 60.88 5.83 -31.45
C PRO A 136 60.14 5.69 -30.12
N LYS A 137 60.85 5.42 -29.01
CA LYS A 137 60.24 5.29 -27.69
C LYS A 137 59.91 6.64 -27.07
N ALA A 138 60.71 7.67 -27.35
CA ALA A 138 60.48 9.03 -26.87
C ALA A 138 59.35 9.75 -27.61
N ILE A 139 58.78 9.17 -28.69
CA ILE A 139 57.72 9.86 -29.40
C ILE A 139 56.43 9.95 -28.59
N LEU A 140 56.15 8.96 -27.75
CA LEU A 140 55.00 9.01 -26.84
C LEU A 140 55.12 10.20 -25.87
N ASP A 141 56.34 10.56 -25.47
CA ASP A 141 56.60 11.73 -24.62
C ASP A 141 56.39 13.06 -25.39
N ASN A 142 56.44 13.02 -26.73
CA ASN A 142 56.26 14.19 -27.59
C ASN A 142 54.83 14.32 -28.18
N ILE A 143 53.99 13.27 -28.10
CA ILE A 143 52.57 13.31 -28.49
C ILE A 143 51.75 13.87 -27.32
N GLN A 144 52.03 15.12 -26.96
CA GLN A 144 51.41 15.79 -25.81
C GLN A 144 50.96 17.18 -26.21
N ILE A 145 49.69 17.31 -26.56
CA ILE A 145 49.00 18.58 -26.76
C ILE A 145 48.70 19.09 -25.35
N PRO A 146 49.34 20.18 -24.89
CA PRO A 146 49.04 20.72 -23.58
C PRO A 146 47.58 21.15 -23.55
N VAL A 147 46.83 20.66 -22.56
CA VAL A 147 45.43 21.05 -22.37
C VAL A 147 45.31 21.80 -21.04
N LYS A 148 44.68 22.98 -21.06
CA LYS A 148 44.47 23.79 -19.85
C LYS A 148 43.47 23.09 -18.92
N GLU A 149 42.46 22.42 -19.51
CA GLU A 149 41.38 21.71 -18.83
C GLU A 149 41.18 20.34 -19.48
N ARG A 150 40.51 19.41 -18.78
CA ARG A 150 40.23 18.06 -19.30
C ARG A 150 39.30 18.18 -20.53
N PRO A 151 39.75 17.85 -21.75
CA PRO A 151 38.89 17.91 -22.91
C PRO A 151 37.90 16.76 -22.87
N LYS A 152 36.65 17.06 -23.20
CA LYS A 152 35.52 16.13 -23.08
C LYS A 152 35.19 15.40 -24.37
N ALA A 153 35.54 15.98 -25.50
CA ALA A 153 35.40 15.35 -26.80
C ALA A 153 36.53 15.79 -27.75
N LEU A 154 36.75 15.01 -28.80
CA LEU A 154 37.47 15.43 -29.99
C LEU A 154 36.46 15.66 -31.12
N CYS A 155 36.43 16.87 -31.66
CA CYS A 155 35.63 17.24 -32.82
C CYS A 155 36.52 17.47 -34.05
N GLY A 156 35.92 17.39 -35.23
CA GLY A 156 36.53 17.87 -36.46
C GLY A 156 35.68 17.55 -37.68
N TYR A 157 36.26 17.73 -38.87
CA TYR A 157 35.60 17.40 -40.12
C TYR A 157 36.43 16.42 -40.94
N TYR A 158 35.74 15.59 -41.70
CA TYR A 158 36.38 14.64 -42.60
C TYR A 158 35.71 14.56 -43.98
N LYS A 159 36.50 14.15 -44.96
CA LYS A 159 36.04 13.53 -46.21
C LYS A 159 36.71 12.17 -46.35
N THR A 160 36.03 11.21 -46.96
CA THR A 160 36.53 9.83 -47.05
C THR A 160 36.23 9.21 -48.41
N ASN A 161 37.24 8.50 -48.94
CA ASN A 161 37.15 7.64 -50.11
C ASN A 161 37.88 6.31 -49.80
N LEU A 162 37.36 5.62 -48.79
CA LEU A 162 37.76 4.32 -48.28
C LEU A 162 37.43 3.21 -49.28
N LYS A 163 38.42 2.37 -49.58
CA LYS A 163 38.34 1.25 -50.52
C LYS A 163 38.17 -0.07 -49.79
N ASN A 164 37.55 -1.06 -50.46
CA ASN A 164 37.44 -2.44 -49.96
C ASN A 164 36.87 -2.60 -48.54
N GLY A 165 36.07 -1.63 -48.07
CA GLY A 165 35.51 -1.61 -46.72
C GLY A 165 36.49 -1.15 -45.63
N ASP A 166 37.60 -0.53 -46.00
CA ASP A 166 38.50 0.19 -45.09
C ASP A 166 37.74 1.21 -44.25
N LYS A 167 38.37 1.64 -43.16
CA LYS A 167 37.80 2.53 -42.15
C LYS A 167 38.79 3.63 -41.82
N LEU A 168 38.29 4.78 -41.39
CA LEU A 168 39.09 5.79 -40.71
C LEU A 168 38.93 5.59 -39.21
N TRP A 169 40.01 5.27 -38.52
CA TRP A 169 40.06 5.22 -37.07
C TRP A 169 40.69 6.50 -36.53
N ILE A 170 39.97 7.17 -35.64
CA ILE A 170 40.38 8.35 -34.92
C ILE A 170 40.62 7.94 -33.47
N ASN A 171 41.87 8.05 -33.02
CA ASN A 171 42.33 7.61 -31.71
C ASN A 171 42.80 8.80 -30.86
N PRO A 172 41.89 9.55 -30.24
CA PRO A 172 42.25 10.52 -29.22
C PRO A 172 42.66 9.80 -27.92
N PHE A 173 43.56 10.39 -27.16
CA PHE A 173 43.89 9.91 -25.83
C PHE A 173 44.21 11.05 -24.88
N LEU A 174 44.01 10.82 -23.58
CA LEU A 174 44.27 11.79 -22.51
C LEU A 174 45.44 11.31 -21.67
N ILE A 175 46.23 12.23 -21.16
CA ILE A 175 47.39 11.96 -20.31
C ILE A 175 47.19 12.74 -19.00
N ALA A 176 47.03 12.02 -17.90
CA ALA A 176 47.01 12.58 -16.56
C ALA A 176 48.43 12.78 -15.99
N GLU A 177 48.56 13.55 -14.90
CA GLU A 177 49.83 13.82 -14.21
C GLU A 177 50.63 12.55 -13.84
N ASP A 178 49.95 11.44 -13.56
CA ASP A 178 50.56 10.16 -13.20
C ASP A 178 50.79 9.22 -14.39
N GLY A 179 50.54 9.68 -15.61
CA GLY A 179 50.63 8.90 -16.83
C GLY A 179 49.43 8.00 -17.12
N THR A 180 48.35 8.07 -16.32
CA THR A 180 47.11 7.34 -16.62
C THR A 180 46.52 7.83 -17.95
N GLY A 181 46.22 6.88 -18.84
CA GLY A 181 45.65 7.13 -20.16
C GLY A 181 44.12 7.13 -20.16
N GLY A 182 43.49 8.16 -20.73
CA GLY A 182 42.08 8.15 -21.16
C GLY A 182 41.96 8.07 -22.69
N GLY A 183 40.74 7.97 -23.23
CA GLY A 183 40.48 7.85 -24.68
C GLY A 183 38.99 7.88 -25.01
N PRO A 184 38.54 7.42 -26.20
CA PRO A 184 37.11 7.31 -26.50
C PRO A 184 36.36 6.49 -25.44
N ALA A 185 35.10 6.82 -25.14
CA ALA A 185 34.32 6.03 -24.19
C ALA A 185 34.26 4.53 -24.60
N PRO A 186 34.17 3.60 -23.63
CA PRO A 186 33.84 2.20 -23.94
C PRO A 186 32.58 2.17 -24.81
N ASP A 187 32.61 1.41 -25.90
CA ASP A 187 31.53 1.30 -26.89
C ASP A 187 31.32 2.49 -27.85
N GLU A 188 32.20 3.49 -27.84
CA GLU A 188 32.13 4.63 -28.76
C GLU A 188 32.43 4.22 -30.21
N LYS A 189 31.40 4.22 -31.06
CA LYS A 189 31.47 3.84 -32.48
C LYS A 189 31.94 4.99 -33.37
N ASN A 190 31.76 6.23 -32.95
CA ASN A 190 32.13 7.42 -33.73
C ASN A 190 33.65 7.58 -33.88
N ALA A 191 34.44 6.87 -33.07
CA ALA A 191 35.89 6.77 -33.26
C ALA A 191 36.28 6.01 -34.54
N VAL A 192 35.37 5.19 -35.11
CA VAL A 192 35.64 4.39 -36.32
C VAL A 192 34.65 4.71 -37.42
N ILE A 193 35.07 5.55 -38.35
CA ILE A 193 34.27 5.98 -39.50
C ILE A 193 34.34 4.93 -40.61
N THR A 194 33.18 4.41 -41.01
CA THR A 194 33.05 3.38 -42.06
C THR A 194 32.44 3.89 -43.35
N SER A 195 31.97 5.14 -43.37
CA SER A 195 31.25 5.74 -44.50
C SER A 195 32.19 6.50 -45.43
N ASN A 196 31.85 6.51 -46.72
CA ASN A 196 32.45 7.37 -47.73
C ASN A 196 31.63 8.64 -47.89
N THR A 197 32.31 9.79 -47.87
CA THR A 197 31.66 11.10 -48.05
C THR A 197 32.54 12.02 -48.90
N LYS A 198 31.89 12.71 -49.84
CA LYS A 198 32.53 13.73 -50.68
C LYS A 198 32.42 15.13 -50.06
N GLU A 199 31.45 15.32 -49.17
CA GLU A 199 31.20 16.55 -48.45
C GLU A 199 31.90 16.53 -47.11
N TRP A 200 32.32 17.70 -46.61
CA TRP A 200 32.87 17.82 -45.28
C TRP A 200 31.83 17.40 -44.24
N THR A 201 32.09 16.28 -43.57
CA THR A 201 31.19 15.68 -42.59
C THR A 201 31.80 15.88 -41.22
N ALA A 202 31.03 16.44 -40.28
CA ALA A 202 31.49 16.61 -38.91
C ALA A 202 31.63 15.25 -38.22
N PHE A 203 32.55 15.14 -37.27
CA PHE A 203 32.63 14.02 -36.34
C PHE A 203 32.85 14.56 -34.93
N LYS A 204 32.43 13.77 -33.94
CA LYS A 204 32.62 14.07 -32.52
C LYS A 204 32.83 12.77 -31.74
N ILE A 205 33.88 12.73 -30.93
CA ILE A 205 34.30 11.54 -30.17
C ILE A 205 34.42 11.92 -28.71
N PRO A 206 33.44 11.56 -27.85
CA PRO A 206 33.52 11.73 -26.41
C PRO A 206 34.75 11.06 -25.80
N LEU A 207 35.41 11.74 -24.87
CA LEU A 207 36.63 11.30 -24.20
C LEU A 207 36.34 10.95 -22.73
N HIS A 208 36.70 9.73 -22.35
CA HIS A 208 36.55 9.18 -21.03
C HIS A 208 37.92 8.88 -20.40
N ILE A 209 38.04 9.17 -19.10
CA ILE A 209 39.14 8.70 -18.25
C ILE A 209 38.51 7.66 -17.34
N PRO A 210 39.01 6.41 -17.32
CA PRO A 210 38.42 5.38 -16.50
C PRO A 210 38.52 5.80 -15.03
N GLU A 211 37.39 5.78 -14.32
CA GLU A 211 37.36 6.01 -12.88
C GLU A 211 38.14 4.87 -12.20
N ILE A 212 39.39 5.13 -11.84
CA ILE A 212 40.10 4.25 -10.90
C ILE A 212 39.51 4.56 -9.53
N ALA A 213 38.82 3.57 -8.97
CA ALA A 213 37.79 3.65 -7.93
C ALA A 213 38.10 4.38 -6.60
N ASN A 214 39.18 5.15 -6.45
CA ASN A 214 39.57 5.70 -5.14
C ASN A 214 40.32 7.06 -5.14
N ASP A 215 40.48 7.77 -6.27
CA ASP A 215 41.32 8.99 -6.24
C ASP A 215 40.65 10.25 -6.77
N LYS A 216 41.00 11.37 -6.12
CA LYS A 216 40.60 12.74 -6.43
C LYS A 216 40.76 13.00 -7.94
N GLU A 217 39.88 13.81 -8.52
CA GLU A 217 39.90 14.20 -9.94
C GLU A 217 41.32 14.32 -10.49
N LYS A 218 41.78 13.30 -11.23
CA LYS A 218 43.12 13.30 -11.80
C LYS A 218 43.19 14.43 -12.83
N LYS A 219 44.11 15.37 -12.61
CA LYS A 219 44.32 16.48 -13.53
C LYS A 219 44.90 15.96 -14.84
N VAL A 220 44.19 16.19 -15.94
CA VAL A 220 44.71 15.97 -17.29
C VAL A 220 45.70 17.08 -17.61
N THR A 221 46.92 16.71 -17.99
CA THR A 221 47.97 17.67 -18.35
C THR A 221 48.17 17.77 -19.85
N ALA A 222 47.87 16.70 -20.59
CA ALA A 222 48.01 16.67 -22.02
C ALA A 222 46.98 15.76 -22.67
N ALA A 223 46.80 15.92 -23.97
CA ALA A 223 46.04 15.03 -24.83
C ALA A 223 46.84 14.67 -26.08
N GLY A 224 46.46 13.60 -26.76
CA GLY A 224 47.04 13.18 -28.02
C GLY A 224 45.93 12.84 -29.01
N VAL A 225 46.24 12.96 -30.30
CA VAL A 225 45.33 12.53 -31.37
C VAL A 225 46.11 11.83 -32.47
N GLN A 226 45.56 10.72 -32.92
CA GLN A 226 46.10 9.90 -33.99
C GLN A 226 44.98 9.54 -34.97
N PHE A 227 45.29 9.50 -36.25
CA PHE A 227 44.37 9.09 -37.31
C PHE A 227 45.00 7.97 -38.11
N TYR A 228 44.21 6.94 -38.43
CA TYR A 228 44.66 5.75 -39.15
C TYR A 228 43.65 5.33 -40.21
N ILE A 229 44.12 5.05 -41.43
CA ILE A 229 43.31 4.33 -42.43
C ILE A 229 43.49 2.83 -42.23
N VAL A 230 42.54 2.17 -41.58
CA VAL A 230 42.61 0.74 -41.20
C VAL A 230 41.78 -0.14 -42.11
N GLY A 231 42.12 -1.44 -42.15
CA GLY A 231 41.46 -2.41 -43.02
C GLY A 231 40.05 -2.78 -42.55
N LYS A 232 39.26 -3.37 -43.46
CA LYS A 232 37.87 -3.79 -43.20
C LYS A 232 37.65 -4.61 -41.93
N SER A 233 38.62 -5.44 -41.56
CA SER A 233 38.55 -6.32 -40.39
C SER A 233 38.76 -5.60 -39.05
N PHE A 234 39.09 -4.30 -39.06
CA PHE A 234 39.27 -3.53 -37.83
C PHE A 234 37.93 -3.40 -37.09
N PRO A 235 37.86 -3.59 -35.76
CA PRO A 235 36.59 -3.54 -35.03
C PRO A 235 35.98 -2.14 -35.05
N ASN A 236 34.64 -2.04 -35.05
CA ASN A 236 33.94 -0.74 -34.95
C ASN A 236 34.05 -0.12 -33.54
N VAL A 237 34.40 -0.93 -32.55
CA VAL A 237 34.69 -0.52 -31.17
C VAL A 237 36.08 -1.09 -30.83
N PRO A 238 37.16 -0.29 -30.95
CA PRO A 238 38.50 -0.76 -30.68
C PRO A 238 38.72 -1.04 -29.18
N PRO A 239 39.56 -2.03 -28.82
CA PRO A 239 39.82 -2.37 -27.43
C PRO A 239 40.49 -1.23 -26.67
N TYR A 240 39.91 -0.87 -25.52
CA TYR A 240 40.52 0.01 -24.53
C TYR A 240 41.83 -0.64 -24.05
N THR A 241 42.96 0.08 -24.01
CA THR A 241 44.31 -0.31 -23.54
C THR A 241 45.38 -0.80 -24.54
N THR A 242 45.06 -1.00 -25.83
CA THR A 242 46.13 -1.36 -26.79
C THR A 242 46.91 -0.16 -27.30
N ASN A 243 48.23 -0.32 -27.54
CA ASN A 243 49.03 0.65 -28.29
C ASN A 243 48.38 0.85 -29.68
N GLY A 244 47.78 2.03 -29.90
CA GLY A 244 46.94 2.25 -31.07
C GLY A 244 47.69 2.09 -32.39
N MET A 245 48.95 2.50 -32.43
CA MET A 245 49.81 2.30 -33.60
C MET A 245 50.00 0.80 -33.90
N GLN A 246 50.28 -0.02 -32.89
CA GLN A 246 50.47 -1.47 -33.08
C GLN A 246 49.18 -2.14 -33.58
N LEU A 247 48.03 -1.73 -33.04
CA LEU A 247 46.74 -2.27 -33.46
C LEU A 247 46.43 -1.88 -34.91
N ALA A 248 46.56 -0.60 -35.27
CA ALA A 248 46.36 -0.13 -36.64
C ALA A 248 47.27 -0.86 -37.64
N MET A 249 48.53 -1.08 -37.28
CA MET A 249 49.49 -1.80 -38.13
C MET A 249 49.16 -3.29 -38.31
N SER A 250 48.44 -3.91 -37.37
CA SER A 250 48.05 -5.32 -37.48
C SER A 250 46.91 -5.55 -38.48
N ILE A 251 46.16 -4.50 -38.85
CA ILE A 251 45.04 -4.56 -39.78
C ILE A 251 45.13 -3.37 -40.75
N PRO A 252 46.10 -3.38 -41.68
CA PRO A 252 46.34 -2.24 -42.54
C PRO A 252 45.21 -2.05 -43.56
N GLY A 253 44.86 -0.79 -43.84
CA GLY A 253 44.01 -0.38 -44.94
C GLY A 253 44.58 -0.73 -46.32
N THR A 254 43.71 -0.79 -47.31
CA THR A 254 44.02 -1.07 -48.71
C THR A 254 44.48 0.17 -49.48
N GLU A 255 45.19 -0.05 -50.59
CA GLU A 255 45.73 1.01 -51.45
C GLU A 255 44.64 1.96 -51.96
N ASN A 256 45.00 3.24 -52.14
CA ASN A 256 44.12 4.29 -52.66
C ASN A 256 42.91 4.63 -51.79
N SER A 257 42.85 4.14 -50.55
CA SER A 257 41.99 4.74 -49.53
C SER A 257 42.50 6.12 -49.18
N GLU A 258 41.61 7.10 -49.21
CA GLU A 258 41.92 8.51 -49.01
C GLU A 258 41.01 9.12 -47.95
N VAL A 259 41.58 10.00 -47.14
CA VAL A 259 40.88 10.72 -46.08
C VAL A 259 41.36 12.18 -46.09
N TRP A 260 40.45 13.12 -45.98
CA TRP A 260 40.77 14.51 -45.68
C TRP A 260 40.32 14.80 -44.25
N LEU A 261 41.13 15.54 -43.51
CA LEU A 261 40.89 15.93 -42.13
C LEU A 261 41.08 17.44 -42.02
N ASP A 262 40.14 18.10 -41.35
CA ASP A 262 40.20 19.54 -41.12
C ASP A 262 39.54 19.94 -39.80
N ASP A 263 39.89 21.12 -39.29
CA ASP A 263 39.30 21.75 -38.11
C ASP A 263 39.24 20.84 -36.88
N ILE A 264 40.36 20.13 -36.62
CA ILE A 264 40.46 19.21 -35.50
C ILE A 264 40.59 19.99 -34.19
N CYS A 265 39.66 19.74 -33.28
CA CYS A 265 39.59 20.46 -32.03
C CYS A 265 39.26 19.55 -30.85
N PHE A 266 39.86 19.79 -29.69
CA PHE A 266 39.28 19.31 -28.45
C PHE A 266 38.13 20.22 -28.08
N CYS A 267 36.92 19.71 -28.25
CA CYS A 267 35.69 20.45 -28.05
C CYS A 267 35.04 20.01 -26.74
N ASP A 268 34.41 20.96 -26.08
CA ASP A 268 33.48 20.64 -25.00
C ASP A 268 32.10 20.34 -25.61
N ALA A 269 31.43 19.33 -25.07
CA ALA A 269 30.07 19.00 -25.47
C ALA A 269 29.07 19.74 -24.58
N PRO A 270 27.88 20.07 -25.09
CA PRO A 270 26.74 20.29 -24.22
C PRO A 270 26.57 19.05 -23.33
N GLU A 271 26.43 19.27 -22.02
CA GLU A 271 26.24 18.21 -21.03
C GLU A 271 24.88 18.33 -20.40
N MET A 272 24.29 17.17 -20.11
CA MET A 272 23.16 17.07 -19.20
C MET A 272 23.64 16.40 -17.91
N GLU A 273 23.30 16.99 -16.77
CA GLU A 273 23.45 16.37 -15.47
C GLU A 273 22.05 16.19 -14.88
N ILE A 274 21.81 15.01 -14.29
CA ILE A 274 20.59 14.76 -13.52
C ILE A 274 20.96 14.41 -12.08
N PHE A 275 20.17 14.90 -11.15
CA PHE A 275 20.35 14.69 -9.71
C PHE A 275 19.14 13.93 -9.18
N ASN A 276 19.33 13.06 -8.19
CA ASN A 276 18.19 12.55 -7.43
C ASN A 276 17.48 13.71 -6.71
N ALA A 277 16.21 13.50 -6.38
CA ALA A 277 15.49 14.38 -5.46
C ALA A 277 16.21 14.44 -4.10
N GLU A 278 16.09 15.57 -3.40
CA GLU A 278 16.71 15.78 -2.09
C GLU A 278 16.19 14.76 -1.06
N ALA A 279 14.90 14.44 -1.13
CA ALA A 279 14.26 13.42 -0.29
C ALA A 279 14.82 12.00 -0.47
N VAL A 280 15.49 11.71 -1.59
CA VAL A 280 16.24 10.47 -1.80
C VAL A 280 17.65 10.62 -1.24
N ASP A 281 18.45 11.48 -1.87
CA ASP A 281 19.80 11.86 -1.40
C ASP A 281 20.36 13.16 -2.01
N GLY A 282 19.67 13.77 -2.98
CA GLY A 282 20.09 14.99 -3.67
C GLY A 282 21.38 14.85 -4.51
N LYS A 283 21.90 13.62 -4.66
CA LYS A 283 23.21 13.42 -5.28
C LYS A 283 23.13 13.41 -6.79
N LYS A 284 24.21 13.90 -7.39
CA LYS A 284 24.44 13.83 -8.84
C LYS A 284 24.58 12.37 -9.27
N ILE A 285 23.86 11.98 -10.33
CA ILE A 285 24.06 10.67 -10.97
C ILE A 285 25.32 10.74 -11.84
N ASN A 286 26.15 9.68 -11.78
CA ASN A 286 27.33 9.57 -12.64
C ASN A 286 26.87 9.61 -14.11
N GLN A 287 27.56 10.40 -14.94
CA GLN A 287 27.21 10.57 -16.35
C GLN A 287 27.13 9.23 -17.11
N ALA A 288 28.02 8.29 -16.79
CA ALA A 288 28.01 6.95 -17.39
C ALA A 288 26.75 6.14 -17.01
N LEU A 289 26.13 6.44 -15.88
CA LEU A 289 24.97 5.74 -15.33
C LEU A 289 23.64 6.45 -15.59
N MET A 290 23.64 7.63 -16.23
CA MET A 290 22.40 8.41 -16.44
C MET A 290 21.35 7.72 -17.31
N LEU A 291 21.78 6.85 -18.24
CA LEU A 291 20.89 6.02 -19.05
C LEU A 291 20.78 4.58 -18.57
N GLU A 292 21.84 4.08 -17.93
CA GLU A 292 21.85 2.71 -17.41
C GLU A 292 20.94 2.60 -16.19
N MET A 293 21.11 3.52 -15.24
CA MET A 293 20.36 3.58 -13.98
C MET A 293 19.35 4.73 -14.01
N GLY A 294 19.79 5.94 -14.36
CA GLY A 294 18.97 7.15 -14.26
C GLY A 294 18.88 7.72 -12.84
N ALA A 295 18.19 8.86 -12.71
CA ALA A 295 17.79 9.38 -11.41
C ALA A 295 16.49 8.72 -10.94
N GLN A 296 16.18 8.87 -9.66
CA GLN A 296 14.90 8.49 -9.10
C GLN A 296 14.29 9.63 -8.26
N THR A 297 12.97 9.70 -8.30
CA THR A 297 12.13 10.50 -7.42
C THR A 297 10.84 9.73 -7.14
N PHE A 298 9.91 10.35 -6.44
CA PHE A 298 8.59 9.82 -6.19
C PHE A 298 7.50 10.73 -6.73
N VAL A 299 6.25 10.26 -6.68
CA VAL A 299 5.11 11.09 -7.02
C VAL A 299 4.98 12.16 -5.93
N ASN A 300 5.15 13.43 -6.28
CA ASN A 300 4.92 14.54 -5.36
C ASN A 300 3.39 14.64 -5.16
N ILE A 301 2.93 14.17 -4.01
CA ILE A 301 1.51 14.12 -3.65
C ILE A 301 1.25 14.66 -2.25
N ASP A 302 2.28 15.18 -1.60
CA ASP A 302 2.25 15.65 -0.23
C ASP A 302 2.12 17.18 -0.17
N ASN A 303 2.29 17.71 1.03
CA ASN A 303 2.12 19.13 1.38
C ASN A 303 3.16 19.50 2.45
N ASP A 304 4.41 19.09 2.26
CA ASP A 304 5.50 19.29 3.23
C ASP A 304 5.92 20.78 3.38
N ASP A 305 5.36 21.66 2.55
CA ASP A 305 5.49 23.10 2.59
C ASP A 305 4.38 23.80 3.41
N GLU A 306 3.49 23.03 4.05
CA GLU A 306 2.39 23.49 4.90
C GLU A 306 1.43 24.45 4.17
N GLY A 307 1.18 24.17 2.89
CA GLY A 307 0.27 24.89 2.03
C GLY A 307 -1.21 24.81 2.36
N GLU A 308 -1.97 25.72 1.72
CA GLU A 308 -3.44 25.66 1.66
C GLU A 308 -3.97 24.56 0.73
N THR A 309 -3.11 24.01 -0.13
CA THR A 309 -3.38 22.92 -1.07
C THR A 309 -2.15 22.03 -1.16
N PHE A 310 -2.36 20.75 -1.47
CA PHE A 310 -1.27 19.84 -1.88
C PHE A 310 -0.44 20.40 -3.02
N ASP A 311 0.80 19.94 -3.11
CA ASP A 311 1.76 20.38 -4.12
C ASP A 311 1.34 20.02 -5.54
N TYR A 312 0.71 18.86 -5.69
CA TYR A 312 0.06 18.43 -6.92
C TYR A 312 -1.24 17.68 -6.61
N ASP A 313 -2.32 18.06 -7.29
CA ASP A 313 -3.58 17.33 -7.24
C ASP A 313 -3.79 16.53 -8.53
N PRO A 314 -3.68 15.18 -8.50
CA PRO A 314 -3.83 14.35 -9.68
C PRO A 314 -5.24 14.39 -10.28
N LYS A 315 -6.26 14.75 -9.50
CA LYS A 315 -7.65 14.85 -9.99
C LYS A 315 -7.83 16.05 -10.91
N THR A 316 -7.25 17.19 -10.55
CA THR A 316 -7.32 18.44 -11.33
C THR A 316 -6.13 18.63 -12.26
N GLN A 317 -5.06 17.87 -12.07
CA GLN A 317 -3.75 18.02 -12.74
C GLN A 317 -3.14 19.42 -12.53
N ILE A 318 -3.42 20.01 -11.37
CA ILE A 318 -2.91 21.33 -10.99
C ILE A 318 -1.79 21.11 -9.97
N SER A 319 -0.60 21.60 -10.31
CA SER A 319 0.46 21.80 -9.32
C SER A 319 0.38 23.21 -8.76
N LYS A 320 0.65 23.31 -7.46
CA LYS A 320 0.83 24.56 -6.76
C LYS A 320 2.02 25.33 -7.31
N THR A 321 1.94 26.66 -7.25
CA THR A 321 2.99 27.56 -7.72
C THR A 321 3.38 28.52 -6.61
N ASN A 322 4.62 29.03 -6.66
CA ASN A 322 5.16 29.98 -5.67
C ASN A 322 5.23 29.41 -4.25
N LEU A 323 5.89 28.25 -4.12
CA LEU A 323 6.11 27.62 -2.82
C LEU A 323 6.94 28.52 -1.90
N THR A 324 6.59 28.54 -0.62
CA THR A 324 7.32 29.34 0.39
C THR A 324 8.61 28.64 0.83
N LYS A 325 8.59 27.31 0.82
CA LYS A 325 9.71 26.39 1.06
C LYS A 325 10.15 25.75 -0.26
N ILE A 326 11.38 25.22 -0.29
CA ILE A 326 11.87 24.44 -1.43
C ILE A 326 11.22 23.06 -1.36
N ASP A 327 10.66 22.61 -2.47
CA ASP A 327 10.17 21.25 -2.65
C ASP A 327 11.38 20.30 -2.87
N ASN A 328 11.48 19.31 -1.99
CA ASN A 328 12.56 18.33 -1.91
C ASN A 328 12.35 17.11 -2.82
N ASP A 329 11.21 17.00 -3.50
CA ASP A 329 10.85 15.93 -4.44
C ASP A 329 11.29 16.24 -5.87
N LEU A 330 11.63 17.51 -6.13
CA LEU A 330 12.05 17.96 -7.44
C LEU A 330 13.41 17.39 -7.82
N VAL A 331 13.46 16.81 -9.01
CA VAL A 331 14.69 16.38 -9.65
C VAL A 331 15.31 17.54 -10.40
N LYS A 332 16.53 17.92 -10.02
CA LYS A 332 17.28 18.92 -10.76
C LYS A 332 17.88 18.32 -12.03
N LEU A 333 17.62 18.97 -13.15
CA LEU A 333 18.26 18.74 -14.43
C LEU A 333 19.10 19.98 -14.76
N ARG A 334 20.40 19.79 -14.97
CA ARG A 334 21.33 20.88 -15.28
C ARG A 334 21.91 20.68 -16.67
N ILE A 335 21.62 21.63 -17.55
CA ILE A 335 22.17 21.70 -18.89
C ILE A 335 23.38 22.63 -18.85
N LYS A 336 24.53 22.14 -19.32
CA LYS A 336 25.77 22.92 -19.45
C LYS A 336 26.13 23.03 -20.91
N VAL A 337 26.22 24.25 -21.44
CA VAL A 337 26.76 24.50 -22.76
C VAL A 337 28.10 25.21 -22.60
N PRO A 338 29.18 24.76 -23.24
CA PRO A 338 30.47 25.42 -23.14
C PRO A 338 30.41 26.88 -23.62
N TYR A 339 31.08 27.77 -22.89
CA TYR A 339 31.16 29.18 -23.24
C TYR A 339 32.27 29.39 -24.28
N ALA A 340 31.89 29.58 -25.56
CA ALA A 340 32.80 29.97 -26.64
C ALA A 340 32.68 31.46 -27.02
N GLY A 341 32.02 32.27 -26.17
CA GLY A 341 31.60 33.65 -26.46
C GLY A 341 30.08 33.82 -26.43
N GLU A 342 29.60 35.03 -26.70
CA GLU A 342 28.16 35.25 -27.00
C GLU A 342 27.88 34.75 -28.42
N PRO A 343 27.03 33.72 -28.60
CA PRO A 343 26.75 33.18 -29.92
C PRO A 343 26.04 34.25 -30.79
N ASN A 344 26.60 34.53 -31.96
CA ASN A 344 26.01 35.40 -32.98
C ASN A 344 26.01 34.66 -34.34
N PRO A 345 24.86 34.16 -34.82
CA PRO A 345 23.51 34.30 -34.25
C PRO A 345 23.33 33.50 -32.94
N PRO A 346 22.31 33.82 -32.12
CA PRO A 346 21.99 33.06 -30.91
C PRO A 346 21.83 31.57 -31.24
N GLU A 347 22.55 30.73 -30.50
CA GLU A 347 22.46 29.29 -30.64
C GLU A 347 21.32 28.75 -29.76
N GLU A 348 20.55 27.82 -30.32
CA GLU A 348 19.38 27.20 -29.70
C GLU A 348 19.71 25.78 -29.25
N ILE A 349 19.39 25.47 -27.99
CA ILE A 349 19.38 24.10 -27.48
C ILE A 349 17.94 23.58 -27.48
N ALA A 350 17.71 22.50 -28.20
CA ALA A 350 16.47 21.74 -28.11
C ALA A 350 16.53 20.85 -26.86
N PHE A 351 15.42 20.80 -26.12
CA PHE A 351 15.20 19.91 -25.00
C PHE A 351 13.89 19.17 -25.25
N GLU A 352 13.90 17.84 -25.22
CA GLU A 352 12.75 17.02 -25.58
C GLU A 352 12.52 15.93 -24.53
N ILE A 353 11.27 15.53 -24.36
CA ILE A 353 10.90 14.34 -23.58
C ILE A 353 10.60 13.21 -24.56
N THR A 354 11.53 12.28 -24.71
CA THR A 354 11.38 11.17 -25.67
C THR A 354 10.50 10.05 -25.13
N LYS A 355 10.31 9.99 -23.80
CA LYS A 355 9.49 9.01 -23.10
C LYS A 355 8.94 9.60 -21.80
N GLY A 356 7.71 9.24 -21.40
CA GLY A 356 7.17 9.56 -20.07
C GLY A 356 6.67 11.00 -19.88
N ALA A 357 6.37 11.74 -20.95
CA ALA A 357 5.95 13.15 -20.87
C ALA A 357 4.71 13.40 -19.98
N LYS A 358 3.79 12.44 -19.88
CA LYS A 358 2.60 12.53 -19.01
C LYS A 358 2.91 12.38 -17.52
N ASN A 359 4.09 11.86 -17.18
CA ASN A 359 4.49 11.53 -15.83
C ASN A 359 5.23 12.67 -15.13
N VAL A 360 5.60 13.73 -15.86
CA VAL A 360 6.46 14.80 -15.35
C VAL A 360 5.88 16.19 -15.64
N LEU A 361 6.18 17.14 -14.76
CA LEU A 361 6.09 18.58 -15.02
C LEU A 361 7.47 19.22 -14.85
N PHE A 362 7.67 20.38 -15.49
CA PHE A 362 8.93 21.09 -15.46
C PHE A 362 8.74 22.51 -14.92
N TRP A 363 9.75 22.98 -14.20
CA TRP A 363 9.77 24.26 -13.52
C TRP A 363 11.09 24.99 -13.77
N LYS A 364 11.03 26.31 -13.85
CA LYS A 364 12.23 27.15 -14.02
C LYS A 364 13.07 27.27 -12.74
N ASP A 365 12.46 27.03 -11.58
CA ASP A 365 13.13 27.00 -10.28
C ASP A 365 12.50 25.97 -9.34
N ASN A 366 13.14 25.74 -8.19
CA ASN A 366 12.69 24.81 -7.17
C ASN A 366 11.59 25.36 -6.25
N LYS A 367 11.05 26.55 -6.54
CA LYS A 367 9.91 27.14 -5.83
C LYS A 367 8.65 27.14 -6.70
N LYS A 368 8.69 26.45 -7.85
CA LYS A 368 7.59 26.36 -8.81
C LYS A 368 7.05 27.75 -9.20
N THR A 369 7.90 28.77 -9.35
CA THR A 369 7.41 30.14 -9.67
C THR A 369 6.83 30.22 -11.08
N GLU A 370 7.45 29.52 -12.03
CA GLU A 370 7.04 29.50 -13.44
C GLU A 370 7.24 28.09 -14.03
N LYS A 371 6.20 27.58 -14.71
CA LYS A 371 6.29 26.33 -15.47
C LYS A 371 7.28 26.49 -16.62
N PHE A 372 8.05 25.44 -16.88
CA PHE A 372 8.94 25.33 -18.02
C PHE A 372 8.25 24.50 -19.12
N ASP A 373 8.17 25.04 -20.34
CA ASP A 373 7.63 24.33 -21.49
C ASP A 373 8.78 23.69 -22.29
N PRO A 374 8.96 22.36 -22.24
CA PRO A 374 10.01 21.68 -22.98
C PRO A 374 9.82 21.77 -24.50
N ALA A 375 8.65 22.14 -25.01
CA ALA A 375 8.46 22.33 -26.46
C ALA A 375 9.15 23.61 -26.99
N LEU A 376 9.53 24.54 -26.11
CA LEU A 376 10.21 25.77 -26.49
C LEU A 376 11.74 25.57 -26.50
N PRO A 377 12.44 25.97 -27.57
CA PRO A 377 13.90 25.91 -27.59
C PRO A 377 14.50 26.85 -26.54
N LEU A 378 15.57 26.40 -25.90
CA LEU A 378 16.34 27.20 -24.95
C LEU A 378 17.35 28.06 -25.71
N MET A 379 17.26 29.37 -25.55
CA MET A 379 18.18 30.32 -26.17
C MET A 379 19.38 30.55 -25.25
N ILE A 380 20.59 30.24 -25.70
CA ILE A 380 21.81 30.38 -24.86
C ILE A 380 21.97 31.80 -24.31
N SER A 381 21.65 32.82 -25.10
CA SER A 381 21.83 34.21 -24.71
C SER A 381 20.83 34.75 -23.67
N THR A 382 19.68 34.10 -23.48
CA THR A 382 18.61 34.61 -22.59
C THR A 382 18.21 33.64 -21.50
N ASP A 383 18.27 32.33 -21.75
CA ASP A 383 17.78 31.33 -20.80
C ASP A 383 18.86 30.80 -19.87
N PHE A 384 20.13 30.94 -20.22
CA PHE A 384 21.27 30.40 -19.48
C PHE A 384 22.04 31.47 -18.70
N GLU A 385 22.60 31.08 -17.56
CA GLU A 385 23.50 31.89 -16.76
C GLU A 385 24.96 31.51 -17.05
N LYS A 386 25.84 32.50 -17.24
CA LYS A 386 27.28 32.23 -17.39
C LYS A 386 27.91 31.93 -16.03
N ILE A 387 28.32 30.69 -15.81
CA ILE A 387 29.01 30.24 -14.62
C ILE A 387 30.35 29.61 -15.03
N GLY A 388 31.44 30.36 -14.83
CA GLY A 388 32.78 29.94 -15.27
C GLY A 388 32.86 29.81 -16.80
N ASN A 389 33.28 28.63 -17.27
CA ASN A 389 33.42 28.31 -18.69
C ASN A 389 32.16 27.71 -19.31
N PHE A 390 31.00 27.80 -18.63
CA PHE A 390 29.74 27.24 -19.10
C PHE A 390 28.63 28.27 -19.05
N TRP A 391 27.75 28.19 -20.04
CA TRP A 391 26.36 28.59 -19.94
C TRP A 391 25.60 27.47 -19.23
N ILE A 392 24.95 27.79 -18.12
CA ILE A 392 24.22 26.82 -17.29
C ILE A 392 22.74 27.16 -17.28
N LYS A 393 21.90 26.15 -17.54
CA LYS A 393 20.47 26.21 -17.31
C LYS A 393 20.10 25.11 -16.32
N GLU A 394 19.45 25.49 -15.24
CA GLU A 394 18.80 24.56 -14.32
C GLU A 394 17.31 24.49 -14.64
N ILE A 395 16.79 23.26 -14.67
CA ILE A 395 15.38 22.92 -14.87
C ILE A 395 15.03 21.95 -13.76
N TRP A 396 13.87 22.11 -13.15
CA TRP A 396 13.41 21.25 -12.07
C TRP A 396 12.26 20.39 -12.56
N VAL A 397 12.33 19.09 -12.29
CA VAL A 397 11.41 18.08 -12.80
C VAL A 397 10.61 17.52 -11.63
N GLU A 398 9.29 17.66 -11.69
CA GLU A 398 8.34 17.14 -10.70
C GLU A 398 7.75 15.82 -11.23
N GLY A 399 7.69 14.80 -10.38
CA GLY A 399 7.01 13.54 -10.71
C GLY A 399 5.53 13.61 -10.35
N ILE A 400 4.64 13.53 -11.35
CA ILE A 400 3.18 13.67 -11.16
C ILE A 400 2.39 12.37 -11.35
N GLU A 401 3.01 11.35 -11.95
CA GLU A 401 2.41 10.01 -12.09
C GLU A 401 3.51 8.95 -11.96
N ALA A 402 3.26 7.92 -11.14
CA ALA A 402 4.22 6.85 -10.91
C ALA A 402 4.51 6.04 -12.18
N HIS A 403 5.74 5.56 -12.32
CA HIS A 403 6.12 4.64 -13.39
C HIS A 403 5.83 3.18 -13.02
N THR A 404 5.60 2.36 -14.05
CA THR A 404 5.50 0.89 -13.96
C THR A 404 6.80 0.17 -14.35
N GLU A 405 7.79 0.93 -14.84
CA GLU A 405 9.11 0.44 -15.21
C GLU A 405 10.19 1.49 -14.89
N GLN A 406 11.42 1.02 -14.64
CA GLN A 406 12.54 1.93 -14.44
C GLN A 406 12.82 2.71 -15.73
N ARG A 407 13.25 3.96 -15.60
CA ARG A 407 13.51 4.86 -16.74
C ARG A 407 12.24 5.09 -17.57
N GLY A 408 11.12 5.28 -16.87
CA GLY A 408 9.83 5.59 -17.48
C GLY A 408 9.83 6.94 -18.20
N SER A 409 10.67 7.89 -17.74
CA SER A 409 10.89 9.17 -18.41
C SER A 409 12.32 9.28 -18.94
N VAL A 410 12.46 9.77 -20.17
CA VAL A 410 13.76 10.01 -20.81
C VAL A 410 13.76 11.41 -21.40
N PHE A 411 14.75 12.20 -20.99
CA PHE A 411 15.00 13.55 -21.49
C PHE A 411 16.13 13.49 -22.51
N LYS A 412 16.01 14.28 -23.56
CA LYS A 412 17.00 14.41 -24.62
C LYS A 412 17.31 15.87 -24.84
N MET A 413 18.59 16.23 -24.93
CA MET A 413 19.02 17.58 -25.28
C MET A 413 19.99 17.56 -26.45
N TYR A 414 19.95 18.57 -27.32
CA TYR A 414 20.88 18.71 -28.45
C TYR A 414 20.90 20.14 -29.00
N PRO A 415 22.00 20.61 -29.61
CA PRO A 415 22.00 21.83 -30.40
C PRO A 415 21.03 21.71 -31.58
N LYS A 416 20.11 22.65 -31.77
CA LYS A 416 19.06 22.55 -32.79
C LYS A 416 19.59 22.36 -34.21
N ASN A 417 20.76 22.91 -34.50
CA ASN A 417 21.44 22.78 -35.80
C ASN A 417 22.25 21.47 -35.94
N ASP A 418 22.36 20.67 -34.88
CA ASP A 418 23.13 19.42 -34.81
C ASP A 418 22.41 18.37 -33.93
N PRO A 419 21.25 17.84 -34.36
CA PRO A 419 20.44 16.90 -33.58
C PRO A 419 21.08 15.52 -33.38
N GLU A 420 22.13 15.19 -34.14
CA GLU A 420 22.90 13.96 -33.96
C GLU A 420 23.81 14.02 -32.72
N ASN A 421 24.17 15.22 -32.29
CA ASN A 421 24.97 15.47 -31.10
C ASN A 421 24.07 15.73 -29.88
N PHE A 422 23.46 14.66 -29.39
CA PHE A 422 22.54 14.70 -28.27
C PHE A 422 23.10 14.10 -26.98
N GLN A 423 22.48 14.43 -25.86
CA GLN A 423 22.65 13.77 -24.56
C GLN A 423 21.28 13.32 -24.06
N GLU A 424 21.25 12.21 -23.32
CA GLU A 424 20.02 11.74 -22.68
C GLU A 424 20.23 11.47 -21.19
N ALA A 425 19.14 11.62 -20.43
CA ALA A 425 19.08 11.28 -19.02
C ALA A 425 17.73 10.64 -18.73
N ALA A 426 17.73 9.60 -17.90
CA ALA A 426 16.52 8.90 -17.52
C ALA A 426 16.09 9.21 -16.08
N LEU A 427 14.78 9.16 -15.85
CA LEU A 427 14.15 9.33 -14.54
C LEU A 427 13.16 8.19 -14.25
N THR A 428 13.19 7.69 -13.01
CA THR A 428 12.19 6.77 -12.46
C THR A 428 11.38 7.49 -11.38
N ILE A 429 10.05 7.55 -11.54
CA ILE A 429 9.13 8.09 -10.55
C ILE A 429 8.47 6.92 -9.84
N ILE A 430 8.65 6.83 -8.53
CA ILE A 430 8.17 5.74 -7.70
C ILE A 430 6.91 6.18 -6.96
N GLY A 431 5.88 5.36 -6.95
CA GLY A 431 4.72 5.54 -6.10
C GLY A 431 4.42 4.26 -5.33
N ILE A 432 3.46 4.33 -4.41
CA ILE A 432 2.86 3.12 -3.84
C ILE A 432 1.76 2.65 -4.80
N GLU A 433 1.85 1.42 -5.29
CA GLU A 433 0.83 0.83 -6.16
C GLU A 433 -0.38 0.37 -5.34
N LYS A 434 -0.13 -0.30 -4.19
CA LYS A 434 -1.19 -0.80 -3.32
C LYS A 434 -0.67 -1.18 -1.93
N MET A 435 -1.61 -1.22 -0.99
CA MET A 435 -1.46 -1.76 0.35
C MET A 435 -2.58 -2.76 0.64
N GLU A 436 -2.22 -4.00 0.97
CA GLU A 436 -3.16 -5.10 1.15
C GLU A 436 -2.97 -5.80 2.49
N TRP A 437 -4.04 -5.90 3.28
CA TRP A 437 -4.03 -6.67 4.51
C TRP A 437 -4.10 -8.17 4.25
N GLU A 438 -3.25 -8.92 4.95
CA GLU A 438 -3.27 -10.37 5.03
C GLU A 438 -3.37 -10.80 6.49
N GLY A 439 -4.33 -11.68 6.77
CA GLY A 439 -4.52 -12.25 8.09
C GLY A 439 -3.48 -13.31 8.44
N ARG A 440 -3.49 -13.75 9.70
CA ARG A 440 -2.69 -14.87 10.21
C ARG A 440 -3.59 -15.87 10.89
N ASN A 441 -4.38 -16.59 10.08
CA ASN A 441 -5.48 -17.42 10.54
C ASN A 441 -6.55 -16.64 11.35
N ASN A 442 -6.67 -15.33 11.20
CA ASN A 442 -7.60 -14.49 11.96
C ASN A 442 -8.74 -13.93 11.10
N SER A 443 -9.06 -14.58 9.98
CA SER A 443 -10.34 -14.40 9.28
C SER A 443 -11.48 -15.15 9.99
N ILE A 444 -12.71 -14.96 9.51
CA ILE A 444 -13.90 -15.69 10.00
C ILE A 444 -13.73 -17.20 9.76
N ASN A 445 -13.07 -17.56 8.66
CA ASN A 445 -12.83 -18.94 8.22
C ASN A 445 -11.49 -19.51 8.73
N HIS A 446 -10.88 -18.86 9.73
CA HIS A 446 -9.62 -19.28 10.35
C HIS A 446 -8.43 -19.43 9.38
N ASN A 447 -8.36 -18.58 8.36
CA ASN A 447 -7.26 -18.57 7.37
C ASN A 447 -6.65 -17.17 7.22
N ASN A 448 -5.70 -16.99 6.29
CA ASN A 448 -5.02 -15.71 6.07
C ASN A 448 -5.82 -14.72 5.19
N LYS A 449 -6.91 -15.15 4.56
CA LYS A 449 -7.71 -14.28 3.70
C LYS A 449 -8.77 -13.57 4.54
N LEU A 450 -8.51 -12.31 4.88
CA LEU A 450 -9.48 -11.49 5.63
C LEU A 450 -10.77 -11.30 4.82
N ASP A 451 -11.88 -11.25 5.55
CA ASP A 451 -13.21 -11.07 4.97
C ASP A 451 -13.51 -9.58 4.84
N TYR A 452 -14.39 -9.22 3.92
CA TYR A 452 -14.91 -7.85 3.86
C TYR A 452 -15.63 -7.50 5.16
N ASP A 453 -15.44 -6.26 5.61
CA ASP A 453 -16.27 -5.74 6.68
C ASP A 453 -17.65 -5.40 6.11
N VAL A 454 -18.66 -6.08 6.64
CA VAL A 454 -20.05 -5.84 6.27
C VAL A 454 -20.50 -4.44 6.67
N ASN A 455 -19.99 -3.87 7.77
CA ASN A 455 -20.33 -2.52 8.23
C ASN A 455 -19.81 -1.40 7.32
N PHE A 456 -18.84 -1.71 6.45
CA PHE A 456 -18.29 -0.79 5.44
C PHE A 456 -18.87 -1.04 4.04
N ARG A 457 -19.94 -1.84 3.92
CA ARG A 457 -20.46 -2.29 2.62
C ARG A 457 -21.60 -1.42 2.10
N ASN A 458 -21.61 -1.26 0.78
CA ASN A 458 -22.76 -0.73 0.04
C ASN A 458 -23.98 -1.68 0.17
N PRO A 459 -25.15 -1.21 0.62
CA PRO A 459 -26.40 -1.95 0.60
C PRO A 459 -26.71 -2.66 -0.73
N SER A 460 -26.26 -2.10 -1.86
CA SER A 460 -26.52 -2.64 -3.19
C SER A 460 -25.51 -3.69 -3.68
N ASP A 461 -24.41 -3.91 -2.97
CA ASP A 461 -23.43 -4.94 -3.35
C ASP A 461 -23.95 -6.30 -2.93
N ALA A 462 -24.89 -6.86 -3.69
CA ALA A 462 -25.43 -8.20 -3.48
C ALA A 462 -24.28 -9.20 -3.29
N VAL A 463 -24.28 -9.90 -2.15
CA VAL A 463 -23.28 -10.93 -1.86
C VAL A 463 -23.52 -12.11 -2.80
N GLN A 464 -22.60 -12.35 -3.75
CA GLN A 464 -22.34 -13.72 -4.15
C GLN A 464 -21.52 -14.34 -3.02
N THR A 465 -22.19 -14.99 -2.06
CA THR A 465 -21.49 -15.77 -1.05
C THR A 465 -20.70 -16.89 -1.74
N PRO A 466 -19.42 -17.11 -1.41
CA PRO A 466 -18.60 -18.16 -2.00
C PRO A 466 -19.10 -19.59 -1.69
N SER A 467 -20.02 -19.76 -0.74
CA SER A 467 -20.65 -21.03 -0.40
C SER A 467 -22.11 -20.99 -0.79
N GLY A 468 -22.47 -21.67 -1.88
CA GLY A 468 -23.84 -21.74 -2.44
C GLY A 468 -24.89 -22.40 -1.54
N ASN A 469 -24.73 -22.44 -0.22
CA ASN A 469 -25.65 -23.00 0.76
C ASN A 469 -25.74 -22.06 1.97
N ILE A 470 -26.66 -21.11 1.87
CA ILE A 470 -27.55 -20.52 2.88
C ILE A 470 -27.83 -19.12 2.37
N LYS A 471 -28.91 -19.03 1.59
CA LYS A 471 -29.48 -17.76 1.14
C LYS A 471 -30.27 -17.22 2.33
N CYS A 472 -29.61 -16.64 3.32
CA CYS A 472 -30.34 -15.83 4.29
C CYS A 472 -30.91 -14.65 3.49
N ASP A 473 -32.23 -14.57 3.38
CA ASP A 473 -32.96 -13.52 2.65
C ASP A 473 -32.91 -12.16 3.41
N CYS A 474 -31.84 -11.93 4.19
CA CYS A 474 -31.59 -10.73 4.98
C CYS A 474 -30.60 -9.76 4.31
N ASP A 475 -30.06 -10.11 3.13
CA ASP A 475 -29.24 -9.22 2.29
C ASP A 475 -30.05 -8.16 1.50
N VAL A 476 -31.38 -8.14 1.63
CA VAL A 476 -32.21 -7.07 1.03
C VAL A 476 -32.18 -5.86 1.95
N ILE A 477 -31.03 -5.17 1.99
CA ILE A 477 -30.93 -3.84 2.57
C ILE A 477 -31.59 -2.89 1.55
N THR A 478 -32.78 -2.39 1.88
CA THR A 478 -33.51 -1.45 1.04
C THR A 478 -32.81 -0.09 1.01
N GLU A 479 -32.11 0.16 -0.08
CA GLU A 479 -31.92 1.45 -0.79
C GLU A 479 -32.08 2.74 0.04
N SER A 480 -31.05 3.20 0.77
CA SER A 480 -30.83 4.67 0.92
C SER A 480 -29.47 5.12 1.45
N SER A 481 -28.59 4.27 2.00
CA SER A 481 -27.33 4.77 2.57
C SER A 481 -26.20 4.87 1.56
N SER A 482 -25.57 6.04 1.57
CA SER A 482 -24.45 6.46 0.73
C SER A 482 -23.24 5.55 0.77
N TYR A 483 -22.54 5.54 -0.36
CA TYR A 483 -21.25 4.89 -0.59
C TYR A 483 -20.23 5.21 0.51
N LEU A 484 -19.78 4.20 1.26
CA LEU A 484 -18.55 4.28 2.05
C LEU A 484 -17.39 3.79 1.18
N ARG A 485 -16.41 4.65 0.91
CA ARG A 485 -15.16 4.29 0.24
C ARG A 485 -14.01 4.82 1.10
N PRO A 486 -12.96 4.02 1.32
CA PRO A 486 -12.68 2.67 0.79
C PRO A 486 -13.47 1.51 1.45
N THR A 487 -13.51 0.34 0.80
CA THR A 487 -14.08 -0.89 1.39
C THR A 487 -13.19 -1.42 2.51
N GLY A 488 -13.73 -1.67 3.69
CA GLY A 488 -13.02 -2.24 4.85
C GLY A 488 -12.88 -3.76 4.82
N VAL A 489 -11.96 -4.29 5.61
CA VAL A 489 -11.80 -5.72 5.92
C VAL A 489 -11.85 -5.95 7.42
N ARG A 490 -12.27 -7.13 7.85
CA ARG A 490 -12.38 -7.48 9.28
C ARG A 490 -11.33 -8.49 9.72
N VAL A 491 -10.84 -8.32 10.93
CA VAL A 491 -9.91 -9.23 11.62
C VAL A 491 -10.50 -9.67 12.95
N PHE A 492 -10.26 -10.93 13.33
CA PHE A 492 -10.75 -11.51 14.58
C PHE A 492 -9.57 -11.86 15.50
N PRO A 493 -9.11 -10.95 16.37
CA PRO A 493 -7.81 -11.10 17.03
C PRO A 493 -7.85 -11.94 18.31
N GLY A 494 -9.01 -12.33 18.82
CA GLY A 494 -9.13 -13.17 20.02
C GLY A 494 -8.53 -14.57 19.86
N LYS A 495 -8.53 -15.35 20.95
CA LYS A 495 -8.19 -16.78 20.92
C LYS A 495 -9.23 -17.56 20.11
N ARG A 496 -8.87 -18.78 19.69
CA ARG A 496 -9.79 -19.74 19.04
C ARG A 496 -9.83 -21.05 19.79
N ILE A 497 -10.82 -21.86 19.46
CA ILE A 497 -10.88 -23.26 19.89
C ILE A 497 -10.01 -24.11 18.96
N LYS A 498 -9.05 -24.85 19.53
CA LYS A 498 -8.24 -25.85 18.80
C LYS A 498 -9.07 -27.12 18.55
N SER A 499 -8.68 -27.95 17.58
CA SER A 499 -9.33 -29.24 17.22
C SER A 499 -9.43 -30.31 18.33
N LYS A 500 -8.94 -30.03 19.54
CA LYS A 500 -9.06 -30.86 20.75
C LYS A 500 -9.85 -30.17 21.87
N GLY A 501 -10.58 -29.13 21.53
CA GLY A 501 -11.45 -28.42 22.47
C GLY A 501 -10.74 -27.60 23.53
N ARG A 502 -9.53 -27.12 23.28
CA ARG A 502 -8.82 -26.19 24.17
C ARG A 502 -8.71 -24.86 23.46
N ALA A 503 -8.93 -23.75 24.17
CA ALA A 503 -8.59 -22.44 23.65
C ALA A 503 -7.09 -22.37 23.28
N GLU A 504 -6.78 -21.51 22.33
CA GLU A 504 -5.41 -21.20 21.99
C GLU A 504 -4.67 -20.52 23.14
N ASP A 505 -3.36 -20.73 23.21
CA ASP A 505 -2.56 -20.17 24.32
C ASP A 505 -2.27 -18.68 24.11
N THR A 506 -2.45 -18.17 22.89
CA THR A 506 -2.21 -16.77 22.52
C THR A 506 -3.31 -16.28 21.56
N PRO A 507 -3.71 -15.01 21.66
CA PRO A 507 -4.63 -14.39 20.71
C PRO A 507 -4.01 -14.31 19.31
N ARG A 508 -4.85 -14.23 18.27
CA ARG A 508 -4.44 -14.05 16.87
C ARG A 508 -4.42 -12.57 16.46
N ASN A 509 -3.85 -11.70 17.29
CA ASN A 509 -3.90 -10.24 17.14
C ASN A 509 -2.88 -9.63 16.16
N LYS A 510 -2.24 -10.45 15.32
CA LYS A 510 -1.26 -9.99 14.33
C LYS A 510 -1.76 -10.18 12.92
N VAL A 511 -1.56 -9.18 12.08
CA VAL A 511 -1.79 -9.22 10.63
C VAL A 511 -0.53 -8.77 9.91
N THR A 512 -0.49 -8.99 8.60
CA THR A 512 0.57 -8.52 7.72
C THR A 512 -0.02 -7.46 6.79
N LEU A 513 0.65 -6.31 6.66
CA LEU A 513 0.37 -5.35 5.58
C LEU A 513 1.37 -5.58 4.45
N ASN A 514 0.88 -6.05 3.30
CA ASN A 514 1.67 -6.20 2.10
C ASN A 514 1.68 -4.87 1.34
N VAL A 515 2.83 -4.26 1.18
CA VAL A 515 2.98 -2.98 0.45
C VAL A 515 3.72 -3.23 -0.86
N THR A 516 3.20 -2.70 -1.96
CA THR A 516 3.81 -2.81 -3.29
C THR A 516 4.05 -1.43 -3.87
N LEU A 517 5.28 -1.15 -4.30
CA LEU A 517 5.67 0.03 -5.08
C LEU A 517 5.36 -0.18 -6.55
N SER A 518 5.06 0.90 -7.27
CA SER A 518 4.73 0.89 -8.70
C SER A 518 5.86 0.35 -9.59
N VAL A 519 7.11 0.46 -9.12
CA VAL A 519 8.30 0.01 -9.82
C VAL A 519 9.40 -0.30 -8.81
N LYS A 520 10.27 -1.26 -9.13
CA LYS A 520 11.46 -1.54 -8.34
C LYS A 520 12.38 -0.30 -8.27
N PRO A 521 12.81 0.14 -7.07
CA PRO A 521 13.73 1.25 -6.92
C PRO A 521 15.07 1.01 -7.65
N ILE A 522 15.70 2.08 -8.16
CA ILE A 522 17.05 1.98 -8.75
C ILE A 522 18.09 1.83 -7.64
N TYR A 523 17.91 2.59 -6.56
CA TYR A 523 18.65 2.51 -5.31
C TYR A 523 17.67 2.28 -4.15
N PRO A 524 18.10 1.70 -3.02
CA PRO A 524 17.23 1.55 -1.86
C PRO A 524 16.56 2.87 -1.48
N ILE A 525 15.24 2.86 -1.36
CA ILE A 525 14.47 4.04 -0.93
C ILE A 525 13.85 3.82 0.44
N LYS A 526 13.69 4.91 1.18
CA LYS A 526 12.99 4.88 2.46
C LYS A 526 11.52 5.20 2.21
N VAL A 527 10.66 4.37 2.76
CA VAL A 527 9.22 4.64 2.87
C VAL A 527 8.87 4.60 4.34
N TYR A 528 8.09 5.58 4.77
CA TYR A 528 7.62 5.74 6.13
C TYR A 528 6.15 5.33 6.18
N PHE A 529 5.74 4.71 7.29
CA PHE A 529 4.37 4.27 7.50
C PHE A 529 3.88 4.70 8.87
N LYS A 530 2.65 5.21 8.95
CA LYS A 530 1.99 5.58 10.20
C LYS A 530 0.60 4.96 10.22
N SER A 531 0.23 4.36 11.35
CA SER A 531 -1.13 3.90 11.59
C SER A 531 -1.96 5.03 12.16
N PHE A 532 -3.20 5.09 11.72
CA PHE A 532 -4.24 5.99 12.19
C PHE A 532 -5.38 5.12 12.70
N ASP A 533 -5.92 5.52 13.84
CA ASP A 533 -7.28 5.15 14.15
C ASP A 533 -8.18 5.89 13.18
N VAL A 534 -9.20 5.21 12.67
CA VAL A 534 -10.24 5.86 11.90
C VAL A 534 -11.58 5.45 12.48
N ASP A 535 -12.51 6.37 12.45
CA ASP A 535 -13.75 6.15 13.18
C ASP A 535 -14.65 5.09 12.51
N ASP A 536 -15.55 4.56 13.33
CA ASP A 536 -16.59 3.63 12.98
C ASP A 536 -17.77 4.33 12.25
N PRO A 537 -18.10 3.89 11.03
CA PRO A 537 -19.21 4.46 10.26
C PRO A 537 -20.63 4.07 10.75
N THR A 538 -20.77 3.29 11.82
CA THR A 538 -22.04 2.67 12.26
C THR A 538 -22.70 3.32 13.47
N LEU A 539 -22.08 4.32 14.10
CA LEU A 539 -22.70 5.11 15.17
C LEU A 539 -22.93 6.56 14.74
N ASP A 540 -24.10 7.11 15.10
CA ASP A 540 -24.38 8.55 14.95
C ASP A 540 -23.73 9.33 16.09
N ALA A 541 -23.25 10.53 15.78
CA ALA A 541 -22.47 11.40 16.67
C ALA A 541 -23.24 11.91 17.91
N SER A 542 -24.49 11.48 18.08
CA SER A 542 -25.38 11.95 19.15
C SER A 542 -25.32 11.09 20.42
N SER A 543 -24.71 9.91 20.38
CA SER A 543 -24.63 9.02 21.54
C SER A 543 -23.48 9.46 22.46
N ILE A 544 -23.80 10.10 23.59
CA ILE A 544 -22.82 10.58 24.60
C ILE A 544 -21.99 9.42 25.22
N GLU A 545 -22.40 8.18 24.98
CA GLU A 545 -21.77 6.98 25.50
C GLU A 545 -21.14 6.09 24.44
N SER A 546 -20.90 6.53 23.20
CA SER A 546 -20.22 5.71 22.17
C SER A 546 -18.79 5.32 22.60
N MET A 547 -18.26 4.23 22.02
CA MET A 547 -16.84 3.88 22.17
C MET A 547 -15.94 4.95 21.58
N ASP A 548 -16.36 5.47 20.45
CA ASP A 548 -15.82 6.64 19.79
C ASP A 548 -16.46 7.88 20.43
N ASN A 549 -15.66 8.74 21.01
CA ASN A 549 -16.08 10.00 21.62
C ASN A 549 -15.69 11.14 20.69
N GLU A 550 -16.50 11.36 19.67
CA GLU A 550 -16.55 12.46 18.68
C GLU A 550 -16.14 13.88 19.14
N SER A 551 -16.02 14.11 20.45
CA SER A 551 -15.44 15.29 21.06
C SER A 551 -13.92 15.24 21.28
N GLN A 552 -13.25 14.13 20.97
CA GLN A 552 -11.81 13.92 21.09
C GLN A 552 -11.20 13.64 19.71
N PRO A 553 -9.94 14.05 19.46
CA PRO A 553 -9.26 13.74 18.21
C PRO A 553 -8.81 12.28 18.06
N GLU A 554 -8.65 11.57 19.19
CA GLU A 554 -8.23 10.16 19.24
C GLU A 554 -8.87 9.53 20.49
N ASP A 555 -9.71 8.52 20.36
CA ASP A 555 -10.45 7.98 21.52
C ASP A 555 -10.75 6.48 21.53
N ASN A 556 -10.68 5.80 20.39
CA ASN A 556 -10.93 4.37 20.25
C ASN A 556 -9.63 3.54 20.17
N LEU A 557 -8.44 4.16 20.26
CA LEU A 557 -7.17 3.43 20.38
C LEU A 557 -7.05 2.75 21.75
N GLY A 558 -7.35 1.45 21.79
CA GLY A 558 -6.97 0.59 22.89
C GLY A 558 -5.46 0.61 23.20
N PHE A 559 -5.05 -0.03 24.30
CA PHE A 559 -3.64 -0.18 24.66
C PHE A 559 -3.20 -1.64 24.57
N LEU A 560 -2.03 -1.88 23.98
CA LEU A 560 -1.30 -3.14 24.07
C LEU A 560 -0.38 -3.07 25.30
N GLU A 561 -0.53 -4.01 26.23
CA GLU A 561 0.39 -4.16 27.35
C GLU A 561 1.58 -5.02 26.92
N LYS A 562 2.77 -4.41 26.78
CA LYS A 562 4.00 -5.11 26.38
C LYS A 562 5.18 -4.68 27.23
N ASN A 563 5.77 -5.61 27.97
CA ASN A 563 6.96 -5.36 28.81
C ASN A 563 6.81 -4.12 29.71
N ASP A 564 5.68 -4.01 30.43
CA ASP A 564 5.32 -2.88 31.30
C ASP A 564 5.18 -1.51 30.60
N LYS A 565 5.14 -1.48 29.25
CA LYS A 565 4.82 -0.29 28.47
C LYS A 565 3.43 -0.44 27.86
N LYS A 566 2.60 0.61 28.01
CA LYS A 566 1.36 0.77 27.25
C LYS A 566 1.70 1.33 25.88
N LEU A 567 1.68 0.47 24.87
CA LEU A 567 1.73 0.89 23.47
C LEU A 567 0.28 1.15 23.03
N LYS A 568 0.05 2.14 22.17
CA LYS A 568 -1.26 2.27 21.51
C LYS A 568 -1.48 1.05 20.61
N SER A 569 -2.71 0.56 20.51
CA SER A 569 -3.11 -0.45 19.51
C SER A 569 -2.88 0.06 18.08
N GLY A 570 -2.92 -0.83 17.10
CA GLY A 570 -2.54 -0.48 15.73
C GLY A 570 -1.03 -0.28 15.59
N TYR A 571 -0.26 -1.16 16.23
CA TYR A 571 1.19 -1.03 16.35
C TYR A 571 1.89 -1.65 15.13
N LEU A 572 2.67 -0.84 14.41
CA LEU A 572 3.61 -1.31 13.40
C LEU A 572 4.92 -1.76 14.08
N GLU A 573 5.31 -3.02 13.87
CA GLU A 573 6.50 -3.57 14.52
C GLU A 573 7.77 -2.82 14.09
N GLY A 574 8.42 -2.15 15.05
CA GLY A 574 9.61 -1.34 14.80
C GLY A 574 9.35 0.15 14.57
N GLN A 575 8.10 0.62 14.72
CA GLN A 575 7.81 2.05 14.72
C GLN A 575 8.55 2.80 15.83
N ASP A 576 8.89 4.06 15.56
CA ASP A 576 9.56 4.93 16.53
C ASP A 576 8.58 5.59 17.52
N GLN A 577 9.08 6.56 18.30
CA GLN A 577 8.29 7.27 19.32
C GLN A 577 7.17 8.13 18.73
N ASP A 578 7.24 8.49 17.44
CA ASP A 578 6.22 9.25 16.73
C ASP A 578 5.15 8.31 16.13
N GLY A 579 5.26 6.99 16.37
CA GLY A 579 4.39 5.98 15.77
C GLY A 579 4.69 5.71 14.29
N ILE A 580 5.88 6.10 13.80
CA ILE A 580 6.24 5.97 12.38
C ILE A 580 7.23 4.82 12.20
N LEU A 581 6.88 3.86 11.35
CA LEU A 581 7.77 2.80 10.89
C LEU A 581 8.53 3.27 9.65
N LYS A 582 9.85 3.06 9.63
CA LYS A 582 10.71 3.32 8.47
C LYS A 582 11.14 2.00 7.84
N VAL A 583 10.98 1.88 6.53
CA VAL A 583 11.31 0.66 5.76
C VAL A 583 12.19 1.04 4.58
N ASP A 584 13.27 0.29 4.37
CA ASP A 584 14.14 0.44 3.20
C ASP A 584 13.71 -0.56 2.11
N PHE A 585 13.14 -0.06 1.00
CA PHE A 585 12.73 -0.87 -0.13
C PHE A 585 13.90 -1.09 -1.09
N ILE A 586 14.30 -2.36 -1.24
CA ILE A 586 15.28 -2.80 -2.26
C ILE A 586 14.54 -3.47 -3.43
N GLU A 587 13.48 -4.21 -3.12
CA GLU A 587 12.53 -4.75 -4.09
C GLU A 587 11.26 -3.90 -4.12
N SER A 588 10.33 -4.20 -5.03
CA SER A 588 9.07 -3.48 -5.12
C SER A 588 8.05 -3.89 -4.08
N THR A 589 8.30 -4.89 -3.24
CA THR A 589 7.33 -5.42 -2.27
C THR A 589 7.95 -5.61 -0.89
N GLU A 590 7.26 -5.19 0.15
CA GLU A 590 7.64 -5.42 1.56
C GLU A 590 6.43 -5.87 2.39
N GLN A 591 6.71 -6.62 3.46
CA GLN A 591 5.69 -7.10 4.40
C GLN A 591 5.89 -6.46 5.77
N LEU A 592 4.85 -5.79 6.27
CA LEU A 592 4.90 -5.10 7.56
C LEU A 592 4.08 -5.87 8.58
N ASN A 593 4.64 -6.13 9.76
CA ASN A 593 3.90 -6.74 10.86
C ASN A 593 3.08 -5.68 11.57
N PHE A 594 1.80 -5.94 11.75
CA PHE A 594 0.86 -5.04 12.40
C PHE A 594 0.10 -5.76 13.50
N GLU A 595 0.00 -5.14 14.67
CA GLU A 595 -0.65 -5.71 15.86
C GLU A 595 -1.89 -4.87 16.22
N VAL A 596 -3.06 -5.51 16.14
CA VAL A 596 -4.36 -4.89 16.43
C VAL A 596 -4.75 -5.07 17.90
N SER A 597 -5.72 -4.29 18.36
CA SER A 597 -6.31 -4.47 19.68
C SER A 597 -7.16 -5.74 19.78
N LEU A 598 -7.72 -5.91 20.97
CA LEU A 598 -8.72 -6.91 21.31
C LEU A 598 -10.13 -6.29 21.42
N GLN A 599 -10.28 -5.02 21.08
CA GLN A 599 -11.50 -4.26 21.31
C GLN A 599 -12.36 -4.28 20.04
N PRO A 600 -13.58 -4.84 20.04
CA PRO A 600 -14.45 -4.85 18.86
C PRO A 600 -14.83 -3.42 18.46
N GLY A 601 -14.67 -3.11 17.17
CA GLY A 601 -14.99 -1.81 16.59
C GLY A 601 -13.80 -0.85 16.42
N ASP A 602 -12.60 -1.18 16.92
CA ASP A 602 -11.40 -0.42 16.56
C ASP A 602 -11.14 -0.55 15.04
N ASN A 603 -10.91 0.55 14.33
CA ASN A 603 -10.63 0.53 12.90
C ASN A 603 -9.29 1.20 12.61
N PHE A 604 -8.46 0.54 11.81
CA PHE A 604 -7.12 1.04 11.50
C PHE A 604 -6.96 1.32 10.01
N ARG A 605 -6.29 2.41 9.69
CA ARG A 605 -5.71 2.65 8.36
C ARG A 605 -4.23 2.97 8.51
N VAL A 606 -3.42 2.46 7.58
CA VAL A 606 -1.99 2.75 7.53
C VAL A 606 -1.72 3.61 6.30
N VAL A 607 -1.07 4.77 6.50
CA VAL A 607 -0.60 5.63 5.42
C VAL A 607 0.88 5.41 5.22
N GLY A 608 1.30 5.35 3.96
CA GLY A 608 2.70 5.35 3.55
C GLY A 608 3.06 6.66 2.88
N ALA A 609 4.26 7.17 3.12
CA ALA A 609 4.81 8.34 2.42
C ALA A 609 6.33 8.22 2.28
N PHE A 610 6.92 8.97 1.35
CA PHE A 610 8.37 9.03 1.17
C PHE A 610 9.04 10.03 2.13
N GLU A 611 8.22 10.83 2.81
CA GLU A 611 8.59 11.93 3.69
C GLU A 611 8.11 11.66 5.12
N LYS A 612 9.02 11.64 6.10
CA LYS A 612 8.64 11.40 7.50
C LYS A 612 7.81 12.55 8.07
N ASP A 613 8.20 13.79 7.77
CA ASP A 613 7.61 14.97 8.40
C ASP A 613 6.17 15.20 7.91
N PHE A 614 5.87 14.89 6.64
CA PHE A 614 4.50 14.87 6.14
C PHE A 614 3.59 13.91 6.94
N LEU A 615 4.02 12.68 7.22
CA LEU A 615 3.20 11.76 8.05
C LEU A 615 2.95 12.27 9.47
N LYS A 616 3.81 13.14 10.01
CA LYS A 616 3.61 13.72 11.34
C LYS A 616 2.49 14.75 11.34
N THR A 617 2.30 15.48 10.23
CA THR A 617 1.26 16.52 10.13
C THR A 617 -0.13 15.92 9.90
N LEU A 618 -0.20 14.76 9.24
CA LEU A 618 -1.45 14.07 8.99
C LEU A 618 -2.19 13.71 10.27
N GLU A 619 -3.51 13.85 10.22
CA GLU A 619 -4.44 13.53 11.30
C GLU A 619 -5.73 12.89 10.76
N ASN A 620 -6.45 12.24 11.66
CA ASN A 620 -7.86 11.89 11.54
C ASN A 620 -8.48 12.46 12.81
N ASP A 621 -9.18 13.60 12.72
CA ASP A 621 -9.73 14.33 13.87
C ASP A 621 -11.21 14.59 13.61
N ASP A 622 -12.05 13.78 14.25
CA ASP A 622 -13.50 13.78 14.02
C ASP A 622 -14.16 15.11 14.41
N THR A 623 -13.58 15.83 15.38
CA THR A 623 -14.07 17.15 15.79
C THR A 623 -13.97 18.18 14.66
N LYS A 624 -13.06 17.96 13.71
CA LYS A 624 -12.84 18.83 12.54
C LYS A 624 -13.52 18.30 11.28
N LEU A 625 -13.45 16.98 11.05
CA LEU A 625 -13.98 16.33 9.85
C LEU A 625 -15.51 16.40 9.75
N ASN A 626 -16.21 16.51 10.88
CA ASN A 626 -17.67 16.38 10.95
C ASN A 626 -18.42 17.71 10.88
N LYS A 627 -17.72 18.84 10.76
CA LYS A 627 -18.33 20.18 10.85
C LYS A 627 -19.34 20.39 9.70
N ASN A 628 -20.62 20.57 10.06
CA ASN A 628 -21.74 20.79 9.13
C ASN A 628 -22.02 19.66 8.12
N ALA A 629 -21.41 18.47 8.26
CA ALA A 629 -21.63 17.36 7.35
C ALA A 629 -23.00 16.71 7.56
N SER A 630 -23.66 16.30 6.47
CA SER A 630 -24.77 15.34 6.55
C SER A 630 -24.27 14.02 7.14
N GLU A 631 -25.13 13.22 7.76
CA GLU A 631 -24.76 11.89 8.32
C GLU A 631 -23.97 11.02 7.34
N VAL A 632 -24.46 10.94 6.09
CA VAL A 632 -23.80 10.31 4.93
C VAL A 632 -22.38 10.81 4.69
N LYS A 633 -22.18 12.14 4.71
CA LYS A 633 -20.89 12.77 4.46
C LYS A 633 -19.97 12.57 5.68
N ARG A 634 -20.53 12.66 6.89
CA ARG A 634 -19.86 12.43 8.16
C ARG A 634 -19.21 11.04 8.20
N ASN A 635 -19.97 9.99 7.91
CA ASN A 635 -19.45 8.62 7.94
C ASN A 635 -18.34 8.37 6.90
N ASN A 636 -18.32 9.13 5.81
CA ASN A 636 -17.21 9.11 4.85
C ASN A 636 -16.01 9.91 5.35
N ASP A 637 -16.25 11.11 5.87
CA ASP A 637 -15.20 12.04 6.27
C ASP A 637 -14.41 11.52 7.47
N LYS A 638 -15.05 10.86 8.43
CA LYS A 638 -14.39 10.22 9.57
C LYS A 638 -13.41 9.11 9.19
N GLN A 639 -13.49 8.57 7.97
CA GLN A 639 -12.52 7.57 7.50
C GLN A 639 -11.29 8.20 6.82
N ARG A 640 -11.32 9.52 6.56
CA ARG A 640 -10.28 10.22 5.81
C ARG A 640 -9.11 10.57 6.71
N ILE A 641 -7.91 10.40 6.16
CA ILE A 641 -6.70 10.90 6.79
C ILE A 641 -6.31 12.13 6.00
N VAL A 642 -6.26 13.27 6.69
CA VAL A 642 -6.22 14.59 6.08
C VAL A 642 -4.97 15.36 6.47
N ASP A 643 -4.59 16.29 5.61
CA ASP A 643 -3.67 17.35 5.96
C ASP A 643 -4.45 18.49 6.67
N PRO A 644 -4.12 18.84 7.92
CA PRO A 644 -4.86 19.84 8.69
C PRO A 644 -4.80 21.24 8.08
N ASN A 645 -3.71 21.61 7.40
CA ASN A 645 -3.55 22.94 6.80
C ASN A 645 -4.48 23.09 5.60
N VAL A 646 -4.64 22.02 4.80
CA VAL A 646 -5.60 22.00 3.69
C VAL A 646 -7.04 21.98 4.20
N LEU A 647 -7.31 21.23 5.29
CA LEU A 647 -8.65 21.16 5.90
C LEU A 647 -9.08 22.51 6.50
N GLU A 648 -8.19 23.22 7.21
CA GLU A 648 -8.52 24.51 7.83
C GLU A 648 -8.99 25.54 6.81
N LYS A 649 -8.47 25.46 5.58
CA LYS A 649 -8.83 26.33 4.46
C LYS A 649 -10.11 25.90 3.75
N ASN A 650 -10.45 24.62 3.83
CA ASN A 650 -11.60 24.02 3.16
C ASN A 650 -12.42 23.14 4.13
N PRO A 651 -12.93 23.69 5.25
CA PRO A 651 -13.49 22.89 6.34
C PRO A 651 -14.76 22.11 5.96
N ASP A 652 -15.48 22.55 4.92
CA ASP A 652 -16.68 21.88 4.43
C ASP A 652 -16.35 20.81 3.35
N GLU A 653 -15.11 20.74 2.85
CA GLU A 653 -14.65 19.90 1.74
C GLU A 653 -13.46 19.01 2.18
N ALA A 654 -13.65 18.19 3.21
CA ALA A 654 -12.63 17.28 3.74
C ALA A 654 -12.00 16.36 2.68
N GLU A 655 -12.73 16.03 1.60
CA GLU A 655 -12.20 15.31 0.44
C GLU A 655 -11.02 16.01 -0.27
N ASN A 656 -10.91 17.34 -0.14
CA ASN A 656 -9.80 18.12 -0.69
C ASN A 656 -8.59 18.10 0.24
N ALA A 657 -8.80 17.84 1.52
CA ALA A 657 -7.75 17.69 2.52
C ALA A 657 -7.26 16.25 2.70
N GLU A 658 -8.01 15.24 2.25
CA GLU A 658 -7.56 13.84 2.26
C GLU A 658 -6.25 13.70 1.50
N ILE A 659 -5.34 12.86 2.00
CA ILE A 659 -4.12 12.50 1.28
C ILE A 659 -4.44 12.17 -0.18
N ARG A 660 -3.62 12.66 -1.10
CA ARG A 660 -3.85 12.40 -2.53
C ARG A 660 -3.58 10.93 -2.83
N LEU A 661 -4.35 10.36 -3.76
CA LEU A 661 -4.29 8.93 -4.12
C LEU A 661 -4.44 8.01 -2.88
N ALA A 662 -5.40 8.32 -2.00
CA ALA A 662 -5.64 7.57 -0.77
C ALA A 662 -5.88 6.06 -1.01
N GLU A 663 -6.39 5.66 -2.17
CA GLU A 663 -6.55 4.26 -2.57
C GLU A 663 -5.23 3.50 -2.76
N ASN A 664 -4.13 4.22 -2.98
CA ASN A 664 -2.78 3.73 -3.17
C ASN A 664 -1.93 3.91 -1.91
N PHE A 665 -1.98 5.11 -1.33
CA PHE A 665 -1.09 5.55 -0.24
C PHE A 665 -1.67 5.32 1.16
N ALA A 666 -2.93 4.92 1.27
CA ALA A 666 -3.49 4.39 2.49
C ALA A 666 -4.04 2.97 2.30
N SER A 667 -3.90 2.15 3.33
CA SER A 667 -4.57 0.87 3.39
C SER A 667 -6.09 1.04 3.41
N LYS A 668 -6.78 -0.04 3.04
CA LYS A 668 -8.19 -0.22 3.40
C LYS A 668 -8.34 -0.18 4.93
N PRO A 669 -9.51 0.24 5.46
CA PRO A 669 -9.84 0.09 6.87
C PRO A 669 -9.73 -1.37 7.29
N LEU A 670 -9.06 -1.62 8.41
CA LEU A 670 -8.97 -2.90 9.08
C LEU A 670 -9.73 -2.82 10.40
N THR A 671 -10.86 -3.49 10.47
CA THR A 671 -11.76 -3.43 11.63
C THR A 671 -11.59 -4.63 12.53
N VAL A 672 -11.52 -4.41 13.83
CA VAL A 672 -11.46 -5.47 14.83
C VAL A 672 -12.86 -6.00 15.12
N TRP A 673 -13.03 -7.30 14.93
CA TRP A 673 -14.23 -8.06 15.23
C TRP A 673 -13.95 -9.11 16.32
N ARG A 674 -15.00 -9.54 17.01
CA ARG A 674 -14.94 -10.59 18.03
C ARG A 674 -15.75 -11.80 17.65
N PHE A 675 -15.23 -12.97 17.99
CA PHE A 675 -16.05 -14.16 18.13
C PHE A 675 -16.55 -14.22 19.56
N MET A 676 -17.83 -14.50 19.71
CA MET A 676 -18.45 -14.85 20.99
C MET A 676 -19.02 -16.26 20.88
N TYR A 677 -18.44 -17.18 21.64
CA TYR A 677 -18.72 -18.60 21.57
C TYR A 677 -19.86 -18.98 22.51
N ALA A 678 -20.85 -19.70 22.00
CA ALA A 678 -21.98 -20.16 22.81
C ALA A 678 -21.79 -21.62 23.20
N GLU A 679 -21.78 -21.92 24.49
CA GLU A 679 -21.99 -23.28 24.98
C GLU A 679 -23.50 -23.51 25.13
N VAL A 680 -24.06 -24.40 24.32
CA VAL A 680 -25.50 -24.67 24.23
C VAL A 680 -25.83 -25.96 24.94
N ASP A 681 -26.51 -25.81 26.06
CA ASP A 681 -27.09 -26.89 26.84
C ASP A 681 -28.61 -26.92 26.67
N LYS A 682 -29.21 -28.03 27.13
CA LYS A 682 -30.65 -28.15 27.31
C LYS A 682 -30.95 -28.95 28.55
N MET A 683 -32.11 -28.70 29.15
CA MET A 683 -32.62 -29.59 30.18
C MET A 683 -32.87 -31.00 29.62
N GLY A 684 -32.69 -31.99 30.48
CA GLY A 684 -33.06 -33.36 30.19
C GLY A 684 -34.56 -33.52 29.86
N PRO A 685 -34.99 -34.75 29.52
CA PRO A 685 -36.37 -35.01 29.15
C PRO A 685 -37.37 -34.49 30.19
N ILE A 686 -38.49 -33.97 29.70
CA ILE A 686 -39.52 -33.34 30.52
C ILE A 686 -39.91 -34.30 31.64
N GLY A 687 -39.79 -33.82 32.88
CA GLY A 687 -40.08 -34.60 34.08
C GLY A 687 -41.56 -34.98 34.19
N LYS A 688 -41.93 -35.61 35.30
CA LYS A 688 -43.32 -36.03 35.54
C LYS A 688 -44.28 -34.85 35.48
N ASP A 689 -45.17 -34.81 34.49
CA ASP A 689 -46.23 -33.83 34.25
C ASP A 689 -47.42 -33.97 35.20
N VAL A 690 -47.43 -35.00 36.06
CA VAL A 690 -48.51 -35.27 37.01
C VAL A 690 -48.01 -35.18 38.45
N MET A 691 -48.58 -34.26 39.22
CA MET A 691 -48.50 -34.25 40.68
C MET A 691 -49.57 -35.20 41.24
N LEU A 692 -49.15 -36.21 42.01
CA LEU A 692 -50.08 -37.08 42.72
C LEU A 692 -50.37 -36.53 44.11
N SER A 693 -51.65 -36.49 44.48
CA SER A 693 -52.12 -36.15 45.82
C SER A 693 -53.30 -37.04 46.24
N LYS A 694 -53.92 -36.76 47.39
CA LYS A 694 -55.16 -37.39 47.83
C LYS A 694 -56.25 -36.35 48.03
N ILE A 695 -57.48 -36.68 47.69
CA ILE A 695 -58.62 -35.80 47.99
C ILE A 695 -58.92 -35.85 49.50
N VAL A 696 -58.94 -34.70 50.18
CA VAL A 696 -59.34 -34.56 51.59
C VAL A 696 -60.84 -34.40 51.70
N SER A 697 -61.39 -33.48 50.90
CA SER A 697 -62.81 -33.18 50.83
C SER A 697 -63.10 -32.51 49.49
N TYR A 698 -64.38 -32.35 49.14
CA TYR A 698 -64.78 -31.63 47.94
C TYR A 698 -66.16 -31.00 48.11
N GLU A 699 -66.39 -29.91 47.39
CA GLU A 699 -67.65 -29.17 47.35
C GLU A 699 -68.18 -29.19 45.92
N LEU A 700 -69.32 -29.88 45.72
CA LEU A 700 -70.02 -29.90 44.44
C LEU A 700 -70.71 -28.55 44.20
N ASN A 701 -70.77 -28.11 42.94
CA ASN A 701 -71.33 -26.82 42.53
C ASN A 701 -70.65 -25.61 43.20
N SER A 702 -69.37 -25.74 43.54
CA SER A 702 -68.52 -24.69 44.13
C SER A 702 -67.31 -24.46 43.21
N PRO A 703 -66.94 -23.20 42.89
CA PRO A 703 -67.58 -21.95 43.32
C PRO A 703 -68.90 -21.63 42.58
N LYS A 704 -69.23 -22.36 41.51
CA LYS A 704 -70.44 -22.16 40.70
C LYS A 704 -71.10 -23.49 40.32
N PRO A 705 -72.39 -23.50 39.92
CA PRO A 705 -73.06 -24.71 39.42
C PRO A 705 -72.28 -25.37 38.27
N GLY A 706 -72.16 -26.70 38.32
CA GLY A 706 -71.42 -27.49 37.33
C GLY A 706 -69.92 -27.67 37.60
N GLN A 707 -69.37 -27.03 38.63
CA GLN A 707 -67.96 -27.14 39.01
C GLN A 707 -67.79 -27.91 40.32
N THR A 708 -66.60 -28.47 40.55
CA THR A 708 -66.25 -29.06 41.85
C THR A 708 -64.99 -28.40 42.40
N LYS A 709 -65.06 -27.93 43.64
CA LYS A 709 -63.89 -27.46 44.38
C LYS A 709 -63.37 -28.62 45.23
N ILE A 710 -62.16 -29.06 44.95
CA ILE A 710 -61.55 -30.26 45.54
C ILE A 710 -60.42 -29.82 46.45
N PHE A 711 -60.46 -30.21 47.72
CA PHE A 711 -59.37 -29.98 48.66
C PHE A 711 -58.43 -31.18 48.64
N ILE A 712 -57.13 -30.95 48.49
CA ILE A 712 -56.10 -31.99 48.38
C ILE A 712 -55.23 -32.06 49.64
N ALA A 713 -54.73 -33.26 49.94
CA ALA A 713 -54.02 -33.56 51.18
C ALA A 713 -52.62 -32.94 51.21
N ASP A 714 -52.04 -32.76 50.03
CA ASP A 714 -50.73 -32.16 49.89
C ASP A 714 -50.87 -30.66 49.63
N ASN A 715 -50.06 -29.88 50.31
CA ASN A 715 -49.80 -28.51 49.90
C ASN A 715 -48.98 -28.57 48.60
N ILE A 716 -49.46 -27.90 47.55
CA ILE A 716 -48.88 -27.98 46.20
C ILE A 716 -47.41 -27.58 46.22
N ILE A 717 -47.08 -26.51 46.93
CA ILE A 717 -45.71 -25.99 47.06
C ILE A 717 -44.81 -27.06 47.70
N LYS A 718 -45.20 -27.59 48.85
CA LYS A 718 -44.42 -28.64 49.56
C LYS A 718 -44.30 -29.93 48.76
N LYS A 719 -45.31 -30.27 47.96
CA LYS A 719 -45.26 -31.47 47.12
C LYS A 719 -44.29 -31.28 45.96
N LEU A 720 -44.33 -30.10 45.32
CA LEU A 720 -43.33 -29.71 44.31
C LEU A 720 -41.92 -29.72 44.92
N GLU A 721 -41.73 -29.25 46.17
CA GLU A 721 -40.45 -29.38 46.90
C GLU A 721 -39.97 -30.82 47.03
N THR A 722 -40.88 -31.72 47.40
CA THR A 722 -40.55 -33.15 47.55
C THR A 722 -40.24 -33.80 46.20
N ASP A 723 -40.83 -33.29 45.12
CA ASP A 723 -40.63 -33.76 43.76
C ASP A 723 -39.43 -33.07 43.06
N GLY A 724 -38.65 -32.26 43.81
CA GLY A 724 -37.37 -31.70 43.38
C GLY A 724 -37.33 -30.18 43.16
N VAL A 725 -38.46 -29.47 43.34
CA VAL A 725 -38.53 -28.00 43.23
C VAL A 725 -38.07 -27.36 44.54
N THR A 726 -36.77 -27.15 44.70
CA THR A 726 -36.18 -26.61 45.94
C THR A 726 -36.72 -25.22 46.31
N LYS A 727 -36.58 -24.85 47.60
CA LYS A 727 -36.85 -23.46 48.06
C LYS A 727 -35.98 -22.41 47.39
N ALA A 728 -34.77 -22.79 46.94
CA ALA A 728 -33.88 -21.93 46.15
C ALA A 728 -34.52 -21.62 44.79
N THR A 729 -35.04 -22.64 44.11
CA THR A 729 -35.88 -22.51 42.90
C THR A 729 -37.29 -21.96 43.16
N MET A 730 -37.59 -21.35 44.31
CA MET A 730 -38.88 -20.67 44.57
C MET A 730 -38.75 -19.26 45.18
N GLY A 731 -37.54 -18.79 45.47
CA GLY A 731 -37.27 -17.42 45.95
C GLY A 731 -37.63 -17.16 47.43
N PRO A 732 -36.92 -16.26 48.13
CA PRO A 732 -37.18 -15.94 49.54
C PRO A 732 -38.10 -14.73 49.80
N THR A 733 -38.41 -13.88 48.80
CA THR A 733 -39.01 -12.54 49.05
C THR A 733 -40.28 -12.17 48.29
N HIS A 734 -40.73 -12.91 47.28
CA HIS A 734 -41.96 -12.59 46.55
C HIS A 734 -42.98 -13.74 46.60
N THR A 735 -44.23 -13.35 46.78
CA THR A 735 -45.38 -14.21 47.06
C THR A 735 -45.58 -15.27 45.97
N HIS A 736 -46.04 -16.46 46.34
CA HIS A 736 -46.36 -17.65 45.52
C HIS A 736 -47.41 -17.45 44.38
N VAL A 737 -47.38 -16.31 43.68
CA VAL A 737 -48.27 -15.87 42.60
C VAL A 737 -48.16 -16.80 41.40
N GLY A 738 -47.01 -17.42 41.15
CA GLY A 738 -46.82 -18.35 40.04
C GLY A 738 -47.38 -19.76 40.24
N ILE A 739 -47.46 -20.27 41.47
CA ILE A 739 -47.97 -21.64 41.72
C ILE A 739 -49.50 -21.65 41.79
N LYS A 740 -50.10 -20.52 42.17
CA LYS A 740 -51.54 -20.32 42.02
C LYS A 740 -51.90 -20.42 40.54
N ASP A 741 -52.92 -21.21 40.24
CA ASP A 741 -53.36 -21.48 38.87
C ASP A 741 -52.29 -22.13 37.95
N ALA A 742 -51.17 -22.66 38.48
CA ALA A 742 -50.17 -23.38 37.69
C ALA A 742 -50.72 -24.64 36.99
N PHE A 743 -51.82 -25.22 37.48
CA PHE A 743 -52.51 -26.34 36.84
C PHE A 743 -53.75 -25.90 36.06
N LYS A 744 -54.02 -24.60 35.97
CA LYS A 744 -55.18 -24.08 35.24
C LYS A 744 -55.15 -24.52 33.79
N GLU A 745 -56.32 -24.87 33.29
CA GLU A 745 -56.53 -25.51 31.99
C GLU A 745 -55.97 -26.93 31.84
N GLY A 746 -55.24 -27.42 32.83
CA GLY A 746 -54.71 -28.77 32.90
C GLY A 746 -55.76 -29.83 33.19
N GLU A 747 -55.30 -31.02 33.58
CA GLU A 747 -56.15 -32.20 33.73
C GLU A 747 -56.11 -32.73 35.16
N PHE A 748 -57.28 -32.75 35.82
CA PHE A 748 -57.48 -33.42 37.10
C PHE A 748 -57.93 -34.86 36.86
N LYS A 749 -57.16 -35.84 37.34
CA LYS A 749 -57.45 -37.28 37.19
C LYS A 749 -57.83 -37.90 38.52
N VAL A 750 -58.97 -38.57 38.57
CA VAL A 750 -59.34 -39.40 39.72
C VAL A 750 -60.17 -40.60 39.26
N LEU A 751 -59.80 -41.81 39.70
CA LEU A 751 -60.54 -43.05 39.42
C LEU A 751 -60.88 -43.27 37.93
N GLY A 752 -59.99 -42.87 37.01
CA GLY A 752 -60.19 -43.00 35.56
C GLY A 752 -61.08 -41.92 34.94
N GLN A 753 -61.57 -40.96 35.73
CA GLN A 753 -62.24 -39.76 35.26
C GLN A 753 -61.22 -38.61 35.12
N ASN A 754 -61.39 -37.80 34.08
CA ASN A 754 -60.53 -36.67 33.77
C ASN A 754 -61.38 -35.40 33.68
N PHE A 755 -60.94 -34.32 34.31
CA PHE A 755 -61.63 -33.05 34.32
C PHE A 755 -60.67 -31.92 33.96
N LYS A 756 -61.17 -30.87 33.30
CA LYS A 756 -60.37 -29.65 33.08
C LYS A 756 -60.23 -28.92 34.42
N ILE A 757 -59.02 -28.55 34.79
CA ILE A 757 -58.77 -27.68 35.95
C ILE A 757 -59.07 -26.24 35.54
N LEU A 758 -59.85 -25.54 36.34
CA LEU A 758 -60.23 -24.15 36.11
C LEU A 758 -59.37 -23.18 36.92
N GLU A 759 -59.04 -23.57 38.15
CA GLU A 759 -58.26 -22.78 39.10
C GLU A 759 -57.58 -23.74 40.10
N ASN A 760 -56.45 -23.34 40.67
CA ASN A 760 -55.90 -24.01 41.86
C ASN A 760 -55.33 -22.98 42.85
N SER A 761 -55.48 -23.25 44.15
CA SER A 761 -54.78 -22.49 45.18
C SER A 761 -53.34 -22.94 45.33
N ALA A 762 -52.53 -22.07 45.90
CA ALA A 762 -51.21 -22.36 46.43
C ALA A 762 -51.08 -21.61 47.77
N ASN A 763 -51.72 -22.12 48.81
CA ASN A 763 -51.83 -21.44 50.10
C ASN A 763 -50.48 -21.45 50.82
N GLU A 764 -49.98 -20.24 51.09
CA GLU A 764 -48.85 -19.95 51.95
C GLU A 764 -49.18 -20.38 53.39
N ALA A 765 -48.46 -21.34 53.95
CA ALA A 765 -48.60 -21.66 55.36
C ALA A 765 -47.91 -20.58 56.23
N GLY A 766 -48.37 -19.33 56.17
CA GLY A 766 -48.24 -18.35 57.24
C GLY A 766 -49.23 -18.60 58.38
N TYR A 767 -50.29 -19.38 58.14
CA TYR A 767 -51.15 -19.97 59.16
C TYR A 767 -50.83 -21.46 59.33
N ILE A 768 -49.65 -21.76 59.89
CA ILE A 768 -49.21 -23.11 60.30
C ILE A 768 -50.23 -23.80 61.25
N PHE A 769 -51.23 -23.08 61.76
CA PHE A 769 -52.22 -23.59 62.71
C PHE A 769 -53.57 -24.04 62.14
N SER A 770 -53.90 -23.89 60.84
CA SER A 770 -55.24 -24.26 60.35
C SER A 770 -55.34 -25.58 59.58
N GLY A 771 -54.23 -26.19 59.14
CA GLY A 771 -54.29 -27.43 58.33
C GLY A 771 -55.09 -27.27 57.03
N ALA A 772 -55.18 -26.05 56.49
CA ALA A 772 -55.94 -25.77 55.28
C ALA A 772 -55.28 -26.44 54.06
N ALA A 773 -55.94 -27.48 53.54
CA ALA A 773 -55.64 -28.12 52.27
C ALA A 773 -55.63 -27.10 51.12
N ASP A 774 -54.71 -27.26 50.17
CA ASP A 774 -54.84 -26.60 48.87
C ASP A 774 -56.10 -27.11 48.17
N ASN A 775 -56.65 -26.29 47.27
CA ASN A 775 -57.83 -26.66 46.53
C ASN A 775 -57.66 -26.47 45.03
N VAL A 776 -58.36 -27.30 44.27
CA VAL A 776 -58.40 -27.31 42.81
C VAL A 776 -59.86 -27.24 42.39
N VAL A 777 -60.20 -26.27 41.56
CA VAL A 777 -61.53 -26.16 40.97
C VAL A 777 -61.49 -26.84 39.62
N ILE A 778 -62.42 -27.76 39.37
CA ILE A 778 -62.54 -28.48 38.10
C ILE A 778 -63.85 -28.15 37.38
N ASP A 779 -63.82 -28.22 36.06
CA ASP A 779 -64.99 -28.10 35.18
C ASP A 779 -65.71 -29.45 35.10
N GLY A 780 -66.71 -29.63 35.97
CA GLY A 780 -67.48 -30.86 36.10
C GLY A 780 -67.83 -31.21 37.54
N LEU A 781 -68.77 -32.14 37.70
CA LEU A 781 -69.18 -32.68 39.00
C LEU A 781 -68.55 -34.06 39.21
N LEU A 782 -67.87 -34.25 40.35
CA LEU A 782 -67.47 -35.58 40.81
C LEU A 782 -68.73 -36.40 41.11
N THR A 783 -69.15 -37.24 40.15
CA THR A 783 -70.40 -38.02 40.24
C THR A 783 -70.12 -39.51 40.03
N GLY A 784 -70.93 -40.35 40.69
CA GLY A 784 -71.00 -41.78 40.40
C GLY A 784 -70.42 -42.73 41.44
N ILE A 785 -69.80 -42.26 42.53
CA ILE A 785 -69.30 -43.09 43.64
C ILE A 785 -69.34 -42.28 44.95
N ASP A 786 -69.92 -42.82 46.03
CA ASP A 786 -69.74 -42.26 47.39
C ASP A 786 -68.28 -42.50 47.84
N GLY A 787 -67.60 -41.47 48.35
CA GLY A 787 -66.28 -41.60 48.99
C GLY A 787 -65.06 -41.34 48.09
N TYR A 788 -65.00 -40.14 47.48
CA TYR A 788 -63.76 -39.66 46.83
C TYR A 788 -62.68 -39.26 47.85
N GLU A 789 -63.05 -39.02 49.11
CA GLU A 789 -62.10 -38.75 50.19
C GLU A 789 -61.09 -39.90 50.36
N GLY A 790 -59.82 -39.54 50.50
CA GLY A 790 -58.69 -40.46 50.61
C GLY A 790 -58.25 -41.11 49.30
N LYS A 791 -58.96 -40.90 48.18
CA LYS A 791 -58.55 -41.42 46.86
C LYS A 791 -57.39 -40.61 46.30
N VAL A 792 -56.49 -41.30 45.59
CA VAL A 792 -55.38 -40.66 44.89
C VAL A 792 -55.93 -39.92 43.67
N CYS A 793 -55.57 -38.65 43.56
CA CYS A 793 -55.83 -37.81 42.40
C CYS A 793 -54.50 -37.39 41.75
N GLY A 794 -54.52 -37.14 40.44
CA GLY A 794 -53.43 -36.55 39.69
C GLY A 794 -53.80 -35.15 39.25
N LEU A 795 -52.93 -34.18 39.47
CA LEU A 795 -52.98 -32.86 38.86
C LEU A 795 -51.98 -32.84 37.73
N LYS A 796 -52.44 -32.60 36.52
CA LYS A 796 -51.59 -32.53 35.33
C LYS A 796 -51.64 -31.14 34.73
N PHE A 797 -50.49 -30.63 34.31
CA PHE A 797 -50.34 -29.32 33.67
C PHE A 797 -51.03 -29.26 32.31
N ASP A 798 -51.35 -28.05 31.84
CA ASP A 798 -51.96 -27.81 30.53
C ASP A 798 -50.98 -27.95 29.38
N ASP A 799 -49.68 -28.05 29.64
CA ASP A 799 -48.59 -28.09 28.65
C ASP A 799 -48.79 -29.12 27.53
N GLU A 800 -49.18 -30.36 27.86
CA GLU A 800 -49.43 -31.39 26.83
C GLU A 800 -50.60 -31.01 25.92
N THR A 801 -51.66 -30.43 26.51
CA THR A 801 -52.86 -30.01 25.77
C THR A 801 -52.69 -28.70 25.01
N LYS A 802 -51.92 -27.75 25.57
CA LYS A 802 -51.75 -26.39 25.06
C LYS A 802 -50.56 -26.30 24.11
N TRP A 803 -49.44 -26.89 24.47
CA TRP A 803 -48.16 -26.77 23.76
C TRP A 803 -47.78 -28.07 23.03
N GLY A 804 -48.14 -29.22 23.59
CA GLY A 804 -47.82 -30.54 23.04
C GLY A 804 -46.62 -31.20 23.71
N PHE A 805 -46.12 -30.62 24.81
CA PHE A 805 -45.02 -31.17 25.59
C PHE A 805 -45.51 -32.26 26.54
N LYS A 806 -44.98 -33.48 26.42
CA LYS A 806 -45.34 -34.63 27.26
C LYS A 806 -44.19 -34.99 28.19
N ALA A 807 -44.52 -35.56 29.35
CA ALA A 807 -43.50 -36.17 30.20
C ALA A 807 -42.71 -37.24 29.42
N GLY A 808 -41.39 -37.14 29.49
CA GLY A 808 -40.44 -37.97 28.75
C GLY A 808 -40.06 -37.45 27.37
N ASP A 809 -40.71 -36.40 26.85
CA ASP A 809 -40.26 -35.73 25.63
C ASP A 809 -38.89 -35.08 25.89
N ALA A 810 -37.97 -35.21 24.94
CA ALA A 810 -36.72 -34.47 24.99
C ALA A 810 -37.00 -32.98 24.81
N MET A 811 -36.25 -32.14 25.53
CA MET A 811 -36.29 -30.71 25.26
C MET A 811 -35.83 -30.43 23.82
N PRO A 812 -36.54 -29.54 23.10
CA PRO A 812 -36.14 -29.17 21.75
C PRO A 812 -34.77 -28.50 21.77
N ASP A 813 -33.96 -28.75 20.74
CA ASP A 813 -32.71 -28.03 20.58
C ASP A 813 -33.01 -26.55 20.28
N LEU A 814 -32.21 -25.66 20.87
CA LEU A 814 -32.40 -24.21 20.70
C LEU A 814 -32.41 -23.81 19.23
N ASN A 815 -31.50 -24.34 18.40
CA ASN A 815 -31.35 -24.06 16.96
C ASN A 815 -31.57 -22.57 16.62
N PRO A 816 -30.73 -21.64 17.12
CA PRO A 816 -30.90 -20.21 16.92
C PRO A 816 -30.98 -19.83 15.44
N ASP A 817 -31.78 -18.81 15.12
CA ASP A 817 -31.77 -18.21 13.78
C ASP A 817 -30.51 -17.33 13.66
N ILE A 818 -29.41 -17.95 13.21
CA ILE A 818 -28.10 -17.29 13.07
C ILE A 818 -28.21 -16.06 12.16
N CYS A 819 -29.07 -16.08 11.14
CA CYS A 819 -29.24 -14.93 10.24
C CYS A 819 -29.83 -13.71 10.99
N VAL A 820 -30.78 -13.93 11.91
CA VAL A 820 -31.36 -12.87 12.75
C VAL A 820 -30.33 -12.34 13.73
N LEU A 821 -29.59 -13.22 14.39
CA LEU A 821 -28.55 -12.86 15.36
C LEU A 821 -27.40 -12.10 14.69
N GLU A 822 -26.91 -12.56 13.53
CA GLU A 822 -25.85 -11.86 12.79
C GLU A 822 -26.29 -10.44 12.42
N ARG A 823 -27.56 -10.24 12.00
CA ARG A 823 -28.08 -8.90 11.72
C ARG A 823 -28.09 -8.00 12.96
N ILE A 824 -28.52 -8.53 14.11
CA ILE A 824 -28.63 -7.76 15.37
C ILE A 824 -27.25 -7.42 15.94
N PHE A 825 -26.31 -8.38 15.93
CA PHE A 825 -24.96 -8.22 16.48
C PHE A 825 -23.98 -7.57 15.52
N ARG A 826 -24.26 -7.49 14.23
CA ARG A 826 -23.36 -6.89 13.24
C ARG A 826 -22.89 -5.47 13.61
N PRO A 827 -23.75 -4.53 14.05
CA PRO A 827 -23.29 -3.22 14.53
C PRO A 827 -22.38 -3.31 15.76
N THR A 828 -22.38 -4.40 16.51
CA THR A 828 -21.50 -4.57 17.69
C THR A 828 -20.11 -5.11 17.33
N TYR A 829 -19.86 -5.46 16.06
CA TYR A 829 -18.63 -6.13 15.62
C TYR A 829 -18.39 -7.51 16.26
N VAL A 830 -19.46 -8.17 16.68
CA VAL A 830 -19.44 -9.51 17.26
C VAL A 830 -20.09 -10.51 16.29
N VAL A 831 -19.44 -11.65 16.12
CA VAL A 831 -19.98 -12.84 15.46
C VAL A 831 -20.21 -13.90 16.52
N LEU A 832 -21.45 -14.39 16.60
CA LEU A 832 -21.80 -15.51 17.47
C LEU A 832 -21.39 -16.83 16.81
N ASP A 833 -20.76 -17.71 17.57
CA ASP A 833 -20.39 -19.06 17.15
C ASP A 833 -21.03 -20.10 18.08
N PHE A 834 -22.12 -20.72 17.61
CA PHE A 834 -22.87 -21.75 18.33
C PHE A 834 -22.34 -23.17 18.06
N ASP A 835 -21.38 -23.35 17.16
CA ASP A 835 -20.93 -24.69 16.76
C ASP A 835 -19.63 -25.07 17.47
N ALA A 836 -18.70 -24.12 17.60
CA ALA A 836 -17.34 -24.44 18.01
C ALA A 836 -17.22 -25.00 19.43
N MET A 837 -18.07 -24.57 20.39
CA MET A 837 -18.10 -25.11 21.75
C MET A 837 -18.96 -26.37 21.91
N ASN A 838 -19.89 -26.64 20.99
CA ASN A 838 -20.88 -27.71 21.15
C ASN A 838 -20.46 -29.06 20.53
N THR A 839 -19.15 -29.29 20.47
CA THR A 839 -18.59 -30.60 20.13
C THR A 839 -18.48 -31.48 21.36
N ASP A 840 -18.59 -32.80 21.20
CA ASP A 840 -18.49 -33.75 22.32
C ASP A 840 -17.12 -33.71 23.04
N ALA A 841 -16.11 -33.07 22.44
CA ALA A 841 -14.78 -32.89 23.04
C ALA A 841 -14.70 -31.68 24.01
N ILE A 842 -15.64 -30.74 23.92
CA ILE A 842 -15.67 -29.49 24.71
C ILE A 842 -16.83 -29.54 25.68
N ASN A 843 -18.03 -29.74 25.13
CA ASN A 843 -19.26 -29.93 25.88
C ASN A 843 -19.74 -31.40 25.75
N PRO A 844 -19.17 -32.32 26.56
CA PRO A 844 -19.59 -33.72 26.57
C PRO A 844 -20.96 -33.94 27.23
N ASN A 845 -21.46 -32.95 28.00
CA ASN A 845 -22.67 -33.05 28.82
C ASN A 845 -23.67 -31.96 28.44
N LYS A 846 -24.25 -32.06 27.24
CA LYS A 846 -25.24 -31.10 26.71
C LYS A 846 -26.61 -31.15 27.41
N GLU A 847 -26.77 -32.07 28.36
CA GLU A 847 -28.02 -32.28 29.09
C GLU A 847 -27.84 -31.95 30.57
N THR A 848 -28.65 -31.02 31.03
CA THR A 848 -28.70 -30.58 32.43
C THR A 848 -29.89 -31.25 33.12
N GLN A 849 -29.95 -31.20 34.46
CA GLN A 849 -31.08 -31.83 35.17
C GLN A 849 -32.38 -31.11 34.80
N PHE A 850 -33.43 -31.87 34.47
CA PHE A 850 -34.76 -31.28 34.29
C PHE A 850 -35.25 -30.68 35.62
N ILE A 851 -35.52 -29.38 35.60
CA ILE A 851 -36.06 -28.62 36.73
C ILE A 851 -37.31 -27.90 36.20
N ARG A 852 -38.45 -28.19 36.82
CA ARG A 852 -39.71 -27.49 36.52
C ARG A 852 -39.70 -26.12 37.19
N ASN A 853 -40.18 -25.10 36.48
CA ASN A 853 -40.35 -23.73 36.95
C ASN A 853 -39.03 -23.21 37.54
N THR A 854 -38.05 -23.01 36.67
CA THR A 854 -36.77 -22.44 37.09
C THR A 854 -37.04 -21.04 37.63
N ASN A 855 -36.62 -20.77 38.86
CA ASN A 855 -36.78 -19.46 39.46
C ASN A 855 -35.95 -18.43 38.72
N ALA A 856 -36.53 -17.26 38.57
CA ALA A 856 -35.93 -16.13 37.91
C ALA A 856 -35.06 -15.31 38.90
N ASP A 857 -35.46 -15.20 40.16
CA ASP A 857 -34.78 -14.37 41.18
C ASP A 857 -33.57 -15.02 41.89
N ASP A 858 -33.27 -16.30 41.61
CA ASP A 858 -32.13 -17.00 42.25
C ASP A 858 -31.04 -17.27 41.21
N PHE A 859 -30.22 -16.26 40.98
CA PHE A 859 -29.09 -16.30 40.05
C PHE A 859 -28.08 -17.41 40.36
N ALA A 860 -27.92 -17.79 41.63
CA ALA A 860 -27.10 -18.93 42.01
C ALA A 860 -27.73 -20.27 41.59
N ALA A 861 -29.08 -20.36 41.58
CA ALA A 861 -29.80 -21.51 41.05
C ALA A 861 -29.75 -21.56 39.52
N ILE A 862 -29.84 -20.43 38.83
CA ILE A 862 -29.63 -20.34 37.37
C ILE A 862 -28.25 -20.86 37.02
N LYS A 863 -27.21 -20.41 37.73
CA LYS A 863 -25.84 -20.90 37.59
C LYS A 863 -25.74 -22.43 37.77
N SER A 864 -26.51 -23.00 38.70
CA SER A 864 -26.52 -24.44 38.94
C SER A 864 -27.15 -25.28 37.81
N ASN A 865 -27.88 -24.63 36.90
CA ASN A 865 -28.49 -25.29 35.76
C ASN A 865 -27.52 -25.48 34.60
N TYR A 866 -26.38 -24.79 34.57
CA TYR A 866 -25.37 -24.96 33.53
C TYR A 866 -24.33 -25.99 33.97
N SER A 867 -23.87 -26.82 33.04
CA SER A 867 -22.66 -27.60 33.24
C SER A 867 -21.46 -26.80 32.75
N PHE A 868 -21.16 -25.66 33.41
CA PHE A 868 -20.01 -24.80 33.06
C PHE A 868 -18.81 -25.66 32.67
N ASP A 869 -18.29 -25.39 31.49
CA ASP A 869 -17.23 -26.17 30.87
C ASP A 869 -16.15 -26.55 31.90
N ASN A 870 -15.69 -27.80 31.86
CA ASN A 870 -14.65 -28.30 32.78
C ASN A 870 -13.27 -27.60 32.58
N LYS A 871 -13.22 -26.50 31.80
CA LYS A 871 -12.02 -25.81 31.33
C LYS A 871 -11.99 -24.34 31.72
N ASN A 872 -13.06 -23.78 32.30
CA ASN A 872 -13.13 -22.43 32.87
C ASN A 872 -12.80 -21.34 31.85
N LEU A 873 -13.34 -21.46 30.63
CA LEU A 873 -13.03 -20.54 29.53
C LEU A 873 -13.57 -19.12 29.76
N ALA A 874 -14.62 -18.96 30.57
CA ALA A 874 -15.22 -17.68 30.92
C ALA A 874 -14.29 -16.73 31.71
N GLU A 875 -13.22 -17.26 32.33
CA GLU A 875 -12.22 -16.43 33.01
C GLU A 875 -11.16 -15.86 32.05
N ASP A 876 -11.15 -16.25 30.77
CA ASP A 876 -10.16 -15.81 29.79
C ASP A 876 -10.66 -14.55 29.03
N PRO A 877 -10.15 -13.34 29.35
CA PRO A 877 -10.63 -12.10 28.74
C PRO A 877 -10.32 -12.00 27.23
N GLU A 878 -9.49 -12.90 26.68
CA GLU A 878 -9.16 -12.94 25.26
C GLU A 878 -10.02 -13.96 24.47
N PHE A 879 -10.97 -14.62 25.16
CA PHE A 879 -11.88 -15.62 24.62
C PHE A 879 -13.30 -15.35 25.12
N TRP A 880 -14.14 -14.71 24.31
CA TRP A 880 -15.52 -14.44 24.73
C TRP A 880 -16.37 -15.69 24.62
N CYS A 881 -16.91 -16.14 25.73
CA CYS A 881 -17.92 -17.19 25.74
C CYS A 881 -19.08 -16.87 26.66
N PHE A 882 -20.25 -17.40 26.33
CA PHE A 882 -21.42 -17.38 27.18
C PHE A 882 -22.10 -18.74 27.17
N TYR A 883 -22.86 -19.01 28.22
CA TYR A 883 -23.59 -20.26 28.38
C TYR A 883 -25.05 -20.03 28.05
N ILE A 884 -25.68 -20.94 27.33
CA ILE A 884 -27.10 -20.86 27.01
C ILE A 884 -27.75 -22.20 27.26
N ASN A 885 -28.77 -22.22 28.10
CA ASN A 885 -29.48 -23.45 28.45
C ASN A 885 -30.95 -23.38 28.05
N THR A 886 -31.38 -24.35 27.27
CA THR A 886 -32.77 -24.48 26.86
C THR A 886 -33.60 -25.06 27.99
N CYS A 887 -34.43 -24.22 28.59
CA CYS A 887 -35.26 -24.53 29.75
C CYS A 887 -36.71 -24.79 29.36
N PHE A 888 -37.42 -25.56 30.19
CA PHE A 888 -38.83 -25.88 29.95
C PHE A 888 -39.72 -24.65 30.13
N ALA A 889 -39.78 -24.12 31.34
CA ALA A 889 -40.62 -22.98 31.72
C ALA A 889 -39.97 -22.17 32.86
N GLY A 890 -40.18 -20.86 32.84
CA GLY A 890 -39.85 -19.96 33.95
C GLY A 890 -40.92 -20.00 35.04
N ALA A 891 -40.64 -19.44 36.22
CA ALA A 891 -41.67 -19.25 37.24
C ALA A 891 -42.73 -18.26 36.71
N THR A 892 -43.98 -18.69 36.59
CA THR A 892 -45.06 -17.86 36.05
C THR A 892 -45.27 -16.60 36.91
N ALA A 893 -45.09 -15.41 36.31
CA ALA A 893 -45.41 -14.07 36.85
C ALA A 893 -44.27 -13.14 37.32
N GLU A 894 -42.99 -13.43 37.09
CA GLU A 894 -41.89 -12.50 37.40
C GLU A 894 -40.90 -12.42 36.24
N ASP A 895 -40.84 -11.28 35.55
CA ASP A 895 -39.73 -10.97 34.64
C ASP A 895 -38.46 -10.87 35.50
N GLY A 896 -37.69 -11.96 35.57
CA GLY A 896 -36.57 -12.06 36.52
C GLY A 896 -35.27 -11.48 36.00
N ASP A 897 -35.34 -10.60 35.00
CA ASP A 897 -34.18 -9.88 34.56
C ASP A 897 -33.57 -9.08 35.72
N PRO A 898 -32.22 -9.01 35.81
CA PRO A 898 -31.51 -8.51 36.97
C PRO A 898 -31.78 -7.02 37.30
N ASP A 899 -32.44 -6.30 36.41
CA ASP A 899 -32.79 -4.88 36.53
C ASP A 899 -34.30 -4.60 36.70
N ASP A 900 -35.20 -5.58 36.60
CA ASP A 900 -36.65 -5.34 36.77
C ASP A 900 -37.01 -5.27 38.25
N GLY A 901 -36.64 -4.15 38.88
CA GLY A 901 -37.04 -3.79 40.22
C GLY A 901 -38.55 -3.55 40.31
N ASN A 902 -39.38 -4.61 40.26
CA ASN A 902 -40.80 -4.58 40.57
C ASN A 902 -41.55 -3.41 39.89
N ILE A 903 -41.26 -3.11 38.62
CA ILE A 903 -41.98 -2.05 37.92
C ILE A 903 -43.39 -2.57 37.64
N ALA A 904 -44.34 -2.21 38.51
CA ALA A 904 -45.73 -2.59 38.37
C ALA A 904 -46.29 -2.12 37.01
N GLY A 905 -46.31 -3.04 36.04
CA GLY A 905 -46.73 -2.78 34.65
C GLY A 905 -45.64 -2.94 33.58
N SER A 906 -44.46 -3.53 33.87
CA SER A 906 -43.56 -4.03 32.81
C SER A 906 -44.31 -5.06 31.95
N TRP A 907 -44.12 -4.97 30.63
CA TRP A 907 -45.06 -5.49 29.61
C TRP A 907 -44.76 -6.91 29.16
N GLU A 908 -43.79 -7.57 29.80
CA GLU A 908 -43.37 -8.94 29.56
C GLU A 908 -44.40 -9.91 30.16
N ASN A 909 -45.53 -10.07 29.48
CA ASN A 909 -46.60 -10.99 29.95
C ASN A 909 -46.16 -12.46 29.95
N ALA A 910 -44.96 -12.78 29.45
CA ALA A 910 -44.37 -14.11 29.46
C ALA A 910 -42.84 -14.00 29.49
N ILE A 911 -42.20 -14.60 30.48
CA ILE A 911 -40.74 -14.71 30.60
C ILE A 911 -40.25 -15.61 29.47
N THR A 912 -39.49 -15.06 28.53
CA THR A 912 -38.98 -15.82 27.38
C THR A 912 -37.51 -16.23 27.54
N GLY A 913 -36.77 -15.52 28.38
CA GLY A 913 -35.44 -15.88 28.83
C GLY A 913 -35.11 -15.22 30.17
N ILE A 914 -33.88 -15.40 30.61
CA ILE A 914 -33.28 -14.69 31.74
C ILE A 914 -31.76 -14.80 31.66
N ALA A 915 -31.06 -13.72 31.99
CA ALA A 915 -29.62 -13.69 32.18
C ALA A 915 -29.21 -13.80 33.66
N ASP A 916 -28.05 -14.42 33.94
CA ASP A 916 -27.55 -14.50 35.31
C ASP A 916 -26.85 -13.21 35.79
N ASP A 917 -26.88 -12.94 37.10
CA ASP A 917 -26.23 -11.77 37.75
C ASP A 917 -24.71 -11.71 37.57
N GLU A 918 -24.06 -12.86 37.38
CA GLU A 918 -22.62 -12.93 37.10
C GLU A 918 -22.31 -12.67 35.62
N LYS A 919 -23.36 -12.56 34.78
CA LYS A 919 -23.35 -12.28 33.35
C LYS A 919 -22.67 -13.35 32.51
N LEU A 920 -22.70 -14.59 32.97
CA LEU A 920 -22.03 -15.70 32.29
C LEU A 920 -22.97 -16.49 31.38
N GLY A 921 -24.23 -16.63 31.77
CA GLY A 921 -25.17 -17.53 31.12
C GLY A 921 -26.60 -16.99 31.04
N ILE A 922 -27.35 -17.58 30.12
CA ILE A 922 -28.75 -17.25 29.85
C ILE A 922 -29.59 -18.53 29.79
N ASN A 923 -30.78 -18.50 30.36
CA ASN A 923 -31.78 -19.56 30.22
C ASN A 923 -32.82 -19.10 29.20
N ILE A 924 -33.17 -19.97 28.25
CA ILE A 924 -34.24 -19.67 27.28
C ILE A 924 -35.44 -20.58 27.57
N PHE A 925 -36.60 -20.00 27.84
CA PHE A 925 -37.79 -20.74 28.23
C PHE A 925 -38.65 -21.09 27.02
N MET A 926 -38.69 -22.38 26.68
CA MET A 926 -39.41 -22.85 25.49
C MET A 926 -40.92 -22.65 25.60
N GLU A 927 -41.50 -22.81 26.80
CA GLU A 927 -42.91 -22.51 27.01
C GLU A 927 -43.21 -21.03 26.79
N GLY A 928 -42.44 -20.13 27.41
CA GLY A 928 -42.59 -18.68 27.27
C GLY A 928 -42.52 -18.22 25.81
N LEU A 929 -41.54 -18.73 25.05
CA LEU A 929 -41.44 -18.48 23.61
C LEU A 929 -42.71 -18.92 22.84
N LEU A 930 -43.33 -20.04 23.20
CA LEU A 930 -44.57 -20.51 22.56
C LEU A 930 -45.79 -19.69 22.99
N GLU A 931 -45.87 -19.30 24.27
CA GLU A 931 -46.90 -18.43 24.83
C GLU A 931 -46.93 -17.08 24.11
N PHE A 932 -45.76 -16.45 24.03
CA PHE A 932 -45.57 -15.14 23.41
C PHE A 932 -45.98 -15.13 21.94
N ASN A 933 -45.68 -16.21 21.21
CA ASN A 933 -46.05 -16.35 19.80
C ASN A 933 -47.56 -16.56 19.56
N LYS A 934 -48.29 -17.21 20.47
CA LYS A 934 -49.75 -17.40 20.33
C LYS A 934 -50.56 -16.13 20.53
N LEU A 935 -50.11 -15.21 21.38
CA LEU A 935 -50.82 -13.96 21.65
C LEU A 935 -50.95 -13.06 20.41
N LYS A 936 -50.10 -13.25 19.38
CA LYS A 936 -50.10 -12.42 18.17
C LYS A 936 -50.64 -13.13 16.90
N TRP A 937 -50.80 -14.46 16.86
CA TRP A 937 -51.12 -15.18 15.61
C TRP A 937 -52.10 -16.36 15.75
N THR A 938 -53.11 -16.42 14.88
CA THR A 938 -54.18 -17.44 14.87
C THR A 938 -53.97 -18.62 13.91
N ASN A 939 -52.80 -18.80 13.27
CA ASN A 939 -52.60 -19.89 12.29
C ASN A 939 -51.26 -20.65 12.38
N ARG A 940 -51.34 -21.82 13.02
CA ARG A 940 -50.84 -23.17 12.66
C ARG A 940 -49.43 -23.53 12.17
N ASP A 941 -48.46 -22.63 12.00
CA ASP A 941 -47.05 -23.08 11.77
C ASP A 941 -46.23 -23.01 13.06
N LYS A 942 -46.44 -24.03 13.92
CA LYS A 942 -46.05 -24.08 15.35
C LYS A 942 -44.54 -24.01 15.68
N TYR A 943 -43.63 -23.93 14.72
CA TYR A 943 -42.18 -23.91 14.99
C TYR A 943 -41.36 -23.05 14.01
N LEU A 944 -42.00 -22.26 13.15
CA LEU A 944 -41.31 -21.37 12.22
C LEU A 944 -41.31 -19.93 12.76
N CYS A 945 -40.41 -19.64 13.71
CA CYS A 945 -40.10 -18.29 14.20
C CYS A 945 -39.42 -17.40 13.14
N THR A 946 -39.78 -17.50 11.85
CA THR A 946 -38.93 -16.97 10.77
C THR A 946 -39.37 -15.64 10.16
N ARG A 947 -40.51 -15.04 10.56
CA ARG A 947 -40.82 -13.64 10.21
C ARG A 947 -42.09 -13.14 10.93
N ALA A 948 -42.02 -11.91 11.45
CA ALA A 948 -43.13 -10.98 11.75
C ALA A 948 -43.69 -10.90 13.19
N GLY A 949 -42.83 -10.35 14.06
CA GLY A 949 -43.20 -9.50 15.20
C GLY A 949 -41.92 -8.82 15.68
N ILE A 950 -41.88 -7.49 15.72
CA ILE A 950 -40.69 -6.75 16.16
C ILE A 950 -40.31 -7.21 17.59
N GLY A 951 -39.06 -7.64 17.78
CA GLY A 951 -38.47 -7.99 19.10
C GLY A 951 -38.95 -9.29 19.75
N SER A 952 -39.62 -10.19 19.03
CA SER A 952 -40.38 -11.29 19.64
C SER A 952 -40.04 -12.69 19.12
N GLY A 953 -39.15 -12.78 18.12
CA GLY A 953 -38.69 -14.06 17.61
C GLY A 953 -37.66 -14.70 18.55
N LYS A 954 -37.46 -16.02 18.41
CA LYS A 954 -36.44 -16.76 19.19
C LYS A 954 -35.05 -16.11 19.09
N GLY A 955 -34.64 -15.65 17.90
CA GLY A 955 -33.38 -14.93 17.73
C GLY A 955 -33.37 -13.55 18.38
N ASP A 956 -34.52 -12.86 18.43
CA ASP A 956 -34.62 -11.57 19.11
C ASP A 956 -34.49 -11.75 20.63
N VAL A 957 -35.17 -12.75 21.21
CA VAL A 957 -35.06 -13.11 22.64
C VAL A 957 -33.63 -13.50 22.99
N ILE A 958 -32.99 -14.39 22.22
CA ILE A 958 -31.59 -14.74 22.47
C ILE A 958 -30.69 -13.49 22.44
N ALA A 959 -30.90 -12.56 21.51
CA ALA A 959 -30.13 -11.33 21.46
C ALA A 959 -30.41 -10.39 22.64
N HIS A 960 -31.68 -10.30 23.07
CA HIS A 960 -32.10 -9.57 24.27
C HIS A 960 -31.37 -10.11 25.51
N GLU A 961 -31.43 -11.43 25.76
CA GLU A 961 -30.77 -12.05 26.90
C GLU A 961 -29.24 -11.86 26.87
N ILE A 962 -28.63 -12.02 25.70
CA ILE A 962 -27.17 -11.78 25.56
C ILE A 962 -26.83 -10.32 25.88
N ALA A 963 -27.68 -9.36 25.53
CA ALA A 963 -27.43 -7.95 25.83
C ALA A 963 -27.44 -7.66 27.34
N HIS A 964 -28.25 -8.36 28.13
CA HIS A 964 -28.18 -8.29 29.60
C HIS A 964 -26.83 -8.72 30.16
N LEU A 965 -26.14 -9.69 29.54
CA LEU A 965 -24.76 -10.06 29.92
C LEU A 965 -23.83 -8.83 29.82
N PHE A 966 -24.02 -7.98 28.81
CA PHE A 966 -23.25 -6.73 28.68
C PHE A 966 -23.81 -5.58 29.53
N GLY A 967 -24.79 -5.84 30.39
CA GLY A 967 -25.42 -4.87 31.28
C GLY A 967 -26.35 -3.89 30.57
N ALA A 968 -26.95 -4.29 29.44
CA ALA A 968 -28.12 -3.60 28.92
C ALA A 968 -29.29 -3.77 29.90
N VAL A 969 -30.16 -2.76 29.96
CA VAL A 969 -31.29 -2.70 30.89
C VAL A 969 -32.54 -2.17 30.19
N HIS A 970 -33.72 -2.65 30.57
CA HIS A 970 -34.97 -2.33 29.87
C HIS A 970 -35.27 -0.82 29.86
N GLU A 971 -35.06 -0.15 30.99
CA GLU A 971 -35.48 1.24 31.21
C GLU A 971 -34.86 2.25 30.23
N ILE A 972 -33.57 2.09 29.91
CA ILE A 972 -32.80 3.08 29.14
C ILE A 972 -32.32 2.56 27.79
N ASP A 973 -32.06 1.27 27.64
CA ASP A 973 -31.55 0.72 26.40
C ASP A 973 -32.65 0.61 25.33
N GLN A 974 -33.93 0.40 25.70
CA GLN A 974 -35.06 0.40 24.76
C GLN A 974 -34.89 -0.60 23.59
N ALA A 975 -35.55 -0.37 22.45
CA ALA A 975 -35.40 -1.18 21.24
C ALA A 975 -35.69 -2.68 21.49
N ILE A 976 -34.74 -3.58 21.24
CA ILE A 976 -34.90 -5.01 21.53
C ILE A 976 -35.05 -5.31 23.03
N MET A 977 -34.47 -4.47 23.90
CA MET A 977 -34.58 -4.61 25.35
C MET A 977 -36.01 -4.34 25.86
N ASN A 978 -36.86 -3.66 25.06
CA ASN A 978 -38.29 -3.48 25.38
C ASN A 978 -39.20 -4.21 24.39
N ILE A 979 -38.65 -5.13 23.58
CA ILE A 979 -39.37 -5.85 22.52
C ILE A 979 -40.10 -4.88 21.55
N THR A 980 -39.54 -3.68 21.37
CA THR A 980 -40.06 -2.62 20.48
C THR A 980 -39.31 -2.53 19.16
N ALA A 981 -38.14 -3.16 19.06
CA ALA A 981 -37.29 -3.24 17.88
C ALA A 981 -36.71 -4.66 17.70
N ASN A 982 -36.18 -4.95 16.51
CA ASN A 982 -35.42 -6.18 16.21
C ASN A 982 -33.95 -5.85 15.91
N HIS A 983 -33.44 -4.83 16.61
CA HIS A 983 -32.07 -4.32 16.59
C HIS A 983 -31.74 -3.76 17.98
N PHE A 984 -30.47 -3.73 18.31
CA PHE A 984 -29.97 -3.04 19.50
C PHE A 984 -30.10 -1.52 19.35
N SER A 985 -30.34 -0.82 20.45
CA SER A 985 -30.15 0.63 20.48
C SER A 985 -28.66 0.98 20.45
N GLU A 986 -28.33 2.25 20.20
CA GLU A 986 -26.95 2.74 20.25
C GLU A 986 -26.30 2.50 21.63
N LEU A 987 -27.08 2.63 22.71
CA LEU A 987 -26.60 2.38 24.06
C LEU A 987 -26.21 0.91 24.25
N THR A 988 -27.08 -0.02 23.82
CA THR A 988 -26.78 -1.46 23.91
C THR A 988 -25.59 -1.83 23.03
N ILE A 989 -25.50 -1.27 21.81
CA ILE A 989 -24.35 -1.46 20.93
C ILE A 989 -23.07 -1.02 21.63
N SER A 990 -23.07 0.17 22.25
CA SER A 990 -21.92 0.68 22.97
C SER A 990 -21.53 -0.20 24.16
N ARG A 991 -22.51 -0.65 24.96
CA ARG A 991 -22.27 -1.57 26.09
C ARG A 991 -21.60 -2.86 25.64
N ILE A 992 -22.13 -3.50 24.59
CA ILE A 992 -21.57 -4.74 24.04
C ILE A 992 -20.15 -4.53 23.56
N ARG A 993 -19.89 -3.44 22.84
CA ARG A 993 -18.54 -3.15 22.35
C ARG A 993 -17.59 -2.90 23.51
N LYS A 994 -17.93 -2.04 24.48
CA LYS A 994 -17.10 -1.71 25.65
C LYS A 994 -16.91 -2.86 26.64
N GLY A 995 -17.75 -3.90 26.55
CA GLY A 995 -17.62 -5.11 27.35
C GLY A 995 -16.23 -5.73 27.19
N LYS A 996 -15.59 -6.10 28.29
CA LYS A 996 -14.31 -6.84 28.24
C LYS A 996 -14.54 -8.32 27.92
N HIS A 997 -15.65 -8.83 28.42
CA HIS A 997 -16.19 -10.18 28.30
C HIS A 997 -17.66 -10.05 28.77
N PRO A 998 -18.62 -10.84 28.24
CA PRO A 998 -19.95 -10.95 28.84
C PRO A 998 -19.86 -11.26 30.34
#